data_AF-A0A2H3HL29-F1
#
_entry.id   AF-A0A2H3HL29-F1
#
_cell.length_a   1.000
_cell.length_b   1.000
_cell.length_c   1.000
_cell.angle_alpha   90.00
_cell.angle_beta   90.00
_cell.angle_gamma   90.00
#
_symmetry.space_group_name_H-M   'P 1'
#
loop_
_entity.id
_entity.type
_entity.pdbx_description
1 polymer ?
#
loop_
_entity_poly.entity_id
_entity_poly.type
_entity_poly.pdbx_seq_one_letter_code
_entity_poly.pdbx_strand_id
1 'polypeptide(L)'
;MYKGSRNHSDCHRPLNFPKVGLALYIMTVTEVGCMGVKPNMNIMNHTTPEGKILTDAWNTVISKPGGPQRVYWGLESVEPSMVWCFFDFDSIEQHRRFAEAYGADAVKDIPKICTYGEFSKHIKMAPSSDVLESPLTEIILAYFPQDISEEKKEAFSSKIQKILRQAFPDEARVAHAWGVENDFPARVNTPTGVLDQERNASREPSLFDQKELDRLGRERPACFSNLLSELGFIFAVVGSMMVSEYFVSGFNIILPSLAVTLEIPDEVRTWPAAVINLTTAVLLLPFARLSEIHGGRFIFLGGHVWLIIWSIIGGFSQNHTMLIACRAMQGLGPSAFLPSSVAIMSRIYRPGPRKNLVFSMLGAFSCIGFYSGIFFGALSAQVLGWKWYFFIGAFFCASIFITGLLTIPKSHGDSLPDLKMDWLGTATVVPGLALVVYALTDGGNAPQGWRTPYVYVTLILGIICLALFVYIEGWRASQPLMPAEVFKTKYMSRLVFALFMSYGSFGLFLFYASFYIESVLHIGPLLTAAWFIPLAAGGFILAIVGGFVLHILSGRLLLIISGLGFLGSTVLFALIPDSGRSNSFLYWAFVFPAMILATVGVDIAFNVTNVFITTSLPNHLQAVAGALITSLLYLGMAFWLGVGEMAVSAQKDIKGAENVDARSQYQIGFWTGAGLAVASLLIFITVRMESAKADLTADEKAQRERERAVEQSTE
;
A
#
# COMPACT_ATOMS: atom_id res chain seq x y z
N MET A 1 -67.35 9.80 -44.14
CA MET A 1 -67.01 8.93 -45.29
C MET A 1 -65.75 8.17 -44.90
N TYR A 2 -65.82 6.83 -44.91
CA TYR A 2 -64.78 5.82 -44.62
C TYR A 2 -64.08 5.86 -43.24
N LYS A 3 -64.42 5.00 -42.27
CA LYS A 3 -64.27 3.52 -42.14
C LYS A 3 -62.82 3.03 -42.13
N GLY A 4 -62.43 2.57 -40.93
CA GLY A 4 -62.05 1.17 -40.68
C GLY A 4 -60.55 0.88 -40.68
N SER A 5 -60.05 -0.05 -39.88
CA SER A 5 -60.65 -0.88 -38.84
C SER A 5 -59.54 -1.70 -38.20
N ARG A 6 -59.68 -1.96 -36.89
CA ARG A 6 -59.49 -3.28 -36.22
C ARG A 6 -58.07 -3.87 -36.25
N ASN A 7 -57.57 -4.57 -35.23
CA ASN A 7 -58.09 -5.27 -34.05
C ASN A 7 -56.79 -5.79 -33.35
N HIS A 8 -56.68 -6.31 -32.14
CA HIS A 8 -57.49 -6.83 -31.03
C HIS A 8 -56.41 -6.98 -29.90
N SER A 9 -56.64 -7.11 -28.60
CA SER A 9 -57.75 -7.55 -27.74
C SER A 9 -57.21 -7.32 -26.31
N ASP A 10 -57.88 -6.54 -25.48
CA ASP A 10 -58.85 -7.02 -24.48
C ASP A 10 -58.34 -8.17 -23.60
N CYS A 11 -58.19 -7.90 -22.30
CA CYS A 11 -59.19 -8.45 -21.37
C CYS A 11 -59.19 -7.75 -20.00
N HIS A 12 -60.42 -7.56 -19.52
CA HIS A 12 -60.84 -6.87 -18.32
C HIS A 12 -60.48 -7.60 -17.00
N ARG A 13 -60.32 -6.77 -15.95
CA ARG A 13 -60.37 -7.00 -14.48
C ARG A 13 -61.52 -7.92 -13.97
N PRO A 14 -61.66 -8.23 -12.66
CA PRO A 14 -60.69 -8.32 -11.52
C PRO A 14 -60.94 -9.52 -10.55
N LEU A 15 -60.06 -9.72 -9.55
CA LEU A 15 -60.39 -10.33 -8.24
C LEU A 15 -59.61 -9.60 -7.11
N ASN A 16 -60.33 -9.14 -6.06
CA ASN A 16 -59.88 -8.46 -4.82
C ASN A 16 -59.21 -9.47 -3.83
N PHE A 17 -58.37 -9.18 -2.83
CA PHE A 17 -58.15 -8.10 -1.83
C PHE A 17 -56.69 -8.21 -1.27
N PRO A 18 -56.22 -7.44 -0.26
CA PRO A 18 -56.01 -6.00 -0.15
C PRO A 18 -54.52 -5.69 0.16
N LYS A 19 -53.79 -4.94 -0.67
CA LYS A 19 -52.51 -4.35 -0.26
C LYS A 19 -52.43 -2.91 -0.76
N VAL A 20 -52.83 -2.03 0.16
CA VAL A 20 -52.55 -0.60 0.31
C VAL A 20 -51.84 0.01 -0.91
N GLY A 21 -52.63 0.68 -1.76
CA GLY A 21 -52.10 1.61 -2.75
C GLY A 21 -51.53 2.83 -2.04
N LEU A 22 -50.20 2.90 -1.91
CA LEU A 22 -49.50 4.17 -1.84
C LEU A 22 -49.17 4.56 -3.27
N ALA A 23 -49.87 5.55 -3.81
CA ALA A 23 -49.34 6.32 -4.92
C ALA A 23 -48.12 7.08 -4.36
N LEU A 24 -46.90 6.66 -4.70
CA LEU A 24 -45.71 7.46 -4.45
C LEU A 24 -45.82 8.75 -5.26
N TYR A 25 -46.03 9.88 -4.58
CA TYR A 25 -45.83 11.19 -5.19
C TYR A 25 -44.32 11.41 -5.31
N ILE A 26 -43.82 11.50 -6.54
CA ILE A 26 -42.43 11.85 -6.84
C ILE A 26 -42.25 13.34 -6.48
N MET A 27 -41.49 13.62 -5.42
CA MET A 27 -41.10 14.99 -5.03
C MET A 27 -40.21 15.60 -6.12
N THR A 28 -40.57 16.76 -6.65
CA THR A 28 -39.78 17.46 -7.69
C THR A 28 -39.48 18.89 -7.24
N VAL A 29 -38.30 19.11 -6.67
CA VAL A 29 -37.82 20.45 -6.35
C VAL A 29 -37.65 21.24 -7.65
N THR A 30 -38.34 22.38 -7.76
CA THR A 30 -38.50 23.10 -9.03
C THR A 30 -37.70 24.41 -9.08
N GLU A 31 -37.28 24.96 -7.94
CA GLU A 31 -36.49 26.20 -7.89
C GLU A 31 -35.48 26.21 -6.75
N VAL A 32 -34.26 26.70 -7.04
CA VAL A 32 -33.20 26.97 -6.07
C VAL A 32 -32.82 28.45 -6.17
N GLY A 33 -33.07 29.20 -5.10
CA GLY A 33 -32.63 30.59 -4.97
C GLY A 33 -31.38 30.66 -4.12
N CYS A 34 -30.36 31.37 -4.59
CA CYS A 34 -29.20 31.78 -3.80
C CYS A 34 -29.15 33.30 -3.80
N MET A 35 -28.97 33.93 -2.65
CA MET A 35 -28.77 35.37 -2.59
C MET A 35 -27.62 35.74 -1.65
N GLY A 36 -26.79 36.68 -2.12
CA GLY A 36 -25.82 37.36 -1.28
C GLY A 36 -26.48 38.53 -0.54
N VAL A 37 -26.25 38.65 0.76
CA VAL A 37 -26.80 39.69 1.65
C VAL A 37 -25.75 40.77 1.89
N LYS A 38 -26.17 42.03 1.95
CA LYS A 38 -25.27 43.15 2.24
C LYS A 38 -24.60 42.96 3.61
N PRO A 39 -23.28 43.21 3.72
CA PRO A 39 -22.56 43.04 4.97
C PRO A 39 -23.13 43.94 6.09
N ASN A 40 -23.10 43.43 7.33
CA ASN A 40 -23.61 44.07 8.56
C ASN A 40 -25.14 44.20 8.71
N MET A 41 -25.94 43.57 7.86
CA MET A 41 -27.39 43.46 8.06
C MET A 41 -27.76 42.20 8.85
N ASN A 42 -28.52 42.36 9.94
CA ASN A 42 -29.07 41.22 10.68
C ASN A 42 -30.46 40.84 10.16
N ILE A 43 -30.46 40.07 9.07
CA ILE A 43 -31.68 39.60 8.39
C ILE A 43 -32.53 38.61 9.20
N MET A 44 -32.00 38.09 10.31
CA MET A 44 -32.72 37.17 11.21
C MET A 44 -33.46 37.90 12.34
N ASN A 45 -33.23 39.20 12.52
CA ASN A 45 -33.85 39.98 13.57
C ASN A 45 -35.16 40.64 13.09
N HIS A 46 -36.30 40.01 13.36
CA HIS A 46 -37.64 40.50 13.02
C HIS A 46 -38.01 41.87 13.64
N THR A 47 -37.22 42.39 14.57
CA THR A 47 -37.42 43.75 15.12
C THR A 47 -36.82 44.84 14.24
N THR A 48 -35.96 44.49 13.29
CA THR A 48 -35.35 45.41 12.32
C THR A 48 -36.17 45.50 11.04
N PRO A 49 -36.17 46.65 10.34
CA PRO A 49 -36.78 46.76 9.00
C PRO A 49 -36.24 45.72 8.02
N GLU A 50 -34.95 45.40 8.09
CA GLU A 50 -34.25 44.47 7.21
C GLU A 50 -34.68 43.01 7.44
N GLY A 51 -34.77 42.59 8.71
CA GLY A 51 -35.21 41.22 9.04
C GLY A 51 -36.69 40.95 8.76
N LYS A 52 -37.49 42.02 8.61
CA LYS A 52 -38.89 41.89 8.16
C LYS A 52 -39.01 41.60 6.67
N ILE A 53 -38.09 42.11 5.84
CA ILE A 53 -38.19 41.99 4.36
C ILE A 53 -38.28 40.54 3.90
N LEU A 54 -37.39 39.66 4.41
CA LEU A 54 -37.43 38.24 4.06
C LEU A 54 -38.68 37.55 4.60
N THR A 55 -39.07 37.87 5.83
CA THR A 55 -40.25 37.30 6.48
C THR A 55 -41.55 37.71 5.75
N ASP A 56 -41.63 38.94 5.26
CA ASP A 56 -42.79 39.49 4.57
C ASP A 56 -42.86 38.97 3.13
N ALA A 57 -41.73 38.91 2.42
CA ALA A 57 -41.62 38.24 1.12
C ALA A 57 -42.08 36.78 1.24
N TRP A 58 -41.61 36.10 2.29
CA TRP A 58 -41.96 34.72 2.61
C TRP A 58 -43.46 34.52 2.83
N ASN A 59 -44.02 35.30 3.74
CA ASN A 59 -45.44 35.29 4.07
C ASN A 59 -46.30 35.60 2.83
N THR A 60 -45.81 36.46 1.94
CA THR A 60 -46.48 36.75 0.67
C THR A 60 -46.48 35.54 -0.26
N VAL A 61 -45.38 34.79 -0.35
CA VAL A 61 -45.31 33.61 -1.21
C VAL A 61 -46.24 32.49 -0.73
N ILE A 62 -46.27 32.20 0.57
CA ILE A 62 -47.08 31.09 1.12
C ILE A 62 -48.57 31.41 1.24
N SER A 63 -48.95 32.70 1.30
CA SER A 63 -50.36 33.10 1.50
C SER A 63 -51.13 33.27 0.20
N LYS A 64 -50.46 33.36 -0.95
CA LYS A 64 -51.11 33.60 -2.25
C LYS A 64 -51.60 32.27 -2.85
N PRO A 65 -52.79 32.28 -3.48
CA PRO A 65 -53.36 31.07 -4.08
C PRO A 65 -52.48 30.58 -5.23
N GLY A 66 -52.14 29.28 -5.21
CA GLY A 66 -51.24 28.65 -6.18
C GLY A 66 -49.75 28.73 -5.82
N GLY A 67 -49.42 29.18 -4.59
CA GLY A 67 -48.05 29.17 -4.05
C GLY A 67 -47.48 27.77 -3.81
N PRO A 68 -46.19 27.69 -3.40
CA PRO A 68 -45.49 26.44 -3.18
C PRO A 68 -46.10 25.65 -2.01
N GLN A 69 -46.10 24.32 -2.11
CA GLN A 69 -46.60 23.46 -1.03
C GLN A 69 -45.64 23.40 0.15
N ARG A 70 -44.34 23.44 -0.14
CA ARG A 70 -43.27 23.30 0.85
C ARG A 70 -42.08 24.15 0.48
N VAL A 71 -41.41 24.63 1.53
CA VAL A 71 -40.32 25.58 1.36
C VAL A 71 -39.26 25.34 2.42
N TYR A 72 -38.02 25.28 1.96
CA TYR A 72 -36.85 25.03 2.76
C TYR A 72 -35.88 26.19 2.61
N TRP A 73 -35.23 26.63 3.69
CA TRP A 73 -34.23 27.68 3.62
C TRP A 73 -33.06 27.36 4.55
N GLY A 74 -31.88 27.86 4.19
CA GLY A 74 -30.63 27.63 4.92
C GLY A 74 -29.66 28.77 4.74
N LEU A 75 -28.75 28.92 5.70
CA LEU A 75 -27.63 29.85 5.65
C LEU A 75 -26.37 29.06 5.31
N GLU A 76 -25.51 29.60 4.46
CA GLU A 76 -24.26 28.91 4.13
C GLU A 76 -23.27 29.01 5.29
N SER A 77 -22.72 27.87 5.71
CA SER A 77 -21.81 27.80 6.87
C SER A 77 -20.44 28.43 6.61
N VAL A 78 -19.99 28.40 5.35
CA VAL A 78 -18.67 28.90 4.93
C VAL A 78 -18.70 30.41 4.64
N GLU A 79 -19.84 30.92 4.17
CA GLU A 79 -20.03 32.34 3.85
C GLU A 79 -21.39 32.83 4.37
N PRO A 80 -21.47 33.35 5.61
CA PRO A 80 -22.73 33.71 6.27
C PRO A 80 -23.56 34.79 5.58
N SER A 81 -23.01 35.44 4.54
CA SER A 81 -23.74 36.36 3.66
C SER A 81 -24.55 35.65 2.56
N MET A 82 -24.46 34.33 2.42
CA MET A 82 -25.19 33.56 1.41
C MET A 82 -26.39 32.84 2.02
N VAL A 83 -27.56 33.04 1.42
CA VAL A 83 -28.83 32.41 1.84
C VAL A 83 -29.38 31.58 0.68
N TRP A 84 -29.83 30.36 0.99
CA TRP A 84 -30.43 29.45 0.02
C TRP A 84 -31.90 29.19 0.35
N CYS A 85 -32.73 29.03 -0.68
CA CYS A 85 -34.14 28.67 -0.56
C CYS A 85 -34.57 27.67 -1.65
N PHE A 86 -35.40 26.69 -1.26
CA PHE A 86 -35.99 25.70 -2.14
C PHE A 86 -37.50 25.83 -2.13
N PHE A 87 -38.11 25.84 -3.31
CA PHE A 87 -39.56 25.89 -3.47
C PHE A 87 -40.10 24.63 -4.14
N ASP A 88 -41.14 24.05 -3.54
CA ASP A 88 -41.83 22.87 -4.03
C ASP A 88 -43.16 23.25 -4.70
N PHE A 89 -43.26 23.04 -6.01
CA PHE A 89 -44.44 23.28 -6.83
C PHE A 89 -44.82 21.99 -7.56
N ASP A 90 -46.12 21.73 -7.77
CA ASP A 90 -46.56 20.47 -8.42
C ASP A 90 -46.15 20.39 -9.90
N SER A 91 -45.87 21.53 -10.54
CA SER A 91 -45.36 21.56 -11.92
C SER A 91 -44.70 22.90 -12.28
N ILE A 92 -43.86 22.88 -13.32
CA ILE A 92 -43.26 24.08 -13.92
C ILE A 92 -44.34 25.08 -14.38
N GLU A 93 -45.47 24.60 -14.88
CA GLU A 93 -46.56 25.45 -15.37
C GLU A 93 -47.30 26.16 -14.22
N GLN A 94 -47.44 25.50 -13.06
CA GLN A 94 -47.99 26.13 -11.85
C GLN A 94 -47.03 27.19 -11.30
N HIS A 95 -45.74 26.88 -11.20
CA HIS A 95 -44.71 27.83 -10.80
C HIS A 95 -44.71 29.07 -11.73
N ARG A 96 -44.75 28.86 -13.05
CA ARG A 96 -44.77 29.96 -14.03
C ARG A 96 -45.99 30.88 -13.84
N ARG A 97 -47.18 30.32 -13.69
CA ARG A 97 -48.42 31.10 -13.43
C ARG A 97 -48.35 31.85 -12.12
N PHE A 98 -47.79 31.25 -11.08
CA PHE A 98 -47.60 31.88 -9.79
C PHE A 98 -46.59 33.04 -9.86
N ALA A 99 -45.45 32.84 -10.52
CA ALA A 99 -44.43 33.85 -10.73
C ALA A 99 -44.95 35.03 -11.57
N GLU A 100 -45.71 34.76 -12.64
CA GLU A 100 -46.34 35.80 -13.48
C GLU A 100 -47.40 36.61 -12.71
N ALA A 101 -48.18 35.97 -11.83
CA ALA A 101 -49.27 36.61 -11.10
C ALA A 101 -48.82 37.35 -9.82
N TYR A 102 -47.83 36.81 -9.10
CA TYR A 102 -47.48 37.25 -7.75
C TYR A 102 -45.99 37.49 -7.52
N GLY A 103 -45.11 37.05 -8.44
CA GLY A 103 -43.66 37.12 -8.29
C GLY A 103 -43.17 38.54 -8.07
N ALA A 104 -43.66 39.51 -8.85
CA ALA A 104 -43.26 40.91 -8.73
C ALA A 104 -43.60 41.54 -7.35
N ASP A 105 -44.70 41.14 -6.73
CA ASP A 105 -45.09 41.62 -5.39
C ASP A 105 -44.30 40.91 -4.29
N ALA A 106 -44.01 39.61 -4.48
CA ALA A 106 -43.28 38.78 -3.53
C ALA A 106 -41.81 39.20 -3.35
N VAL A 107 -41.14 39.68 -4.40
CA VAL A 107 -39.71 40.04 -4.34
C VAL A 107 -39.44 41.55 -4.37
N LYS A 108 -40.46 42.41 -4.32
CA LYS A 108 -40.31 43.87 -4.51
C LYS A 108 -39.30 44.53 -3.56
N ASP A 109 -39.18 44.02 -2.34
CA ASP A 109 -38.33 44.59 -1.29
C ASP A 109 -37.00 43.84 -1.13
N ILE A 110 -36.84 42.68 -1.75
CA ILE A 110 -35.64 41.82 -1.68
C ILE A 110 -34.37 42.54 -2.21
N PRO A 111 -34.38 43.32 -3.31
CA PRO A 111 -33.20 44.06 -3.76
C PRO A 111 -32.63 45.05 -2.74
N LYS A 112 -33.39 45.43 -1.71
CA LYS A 112 -32.91 46.34 -0.65
C LYS A 112 -31.85 45.68 0.23
N ILE A 113 -31.90 44.36 0.40
CA ILE A 113 -31.00 43.57 1.26
C ILE A 113 -29.94 42.78 0.47
N CYS A 114 -30.09 42.63 -0.85
CA CYS A 114 -29.18 41.84 -1.68
C CYS A 114 -27.93 42.62 -2.14
N THR A 115 -26.81 41.91 -2.26
CA THR A 115 -25.53 42.40 -2.81
C THR A 115 -25.53 42.39 -4.34
N TYR A 116 -26.24 41.43 -4.97
CA TYR A 116 -26.38 41.28 -6.41
C TYR A 116 -27.86 41.26 -6.82
N GLY A 117 -28.18 41.76 -8.02
CA GLY A 117 -29.56 42.06 -8.44
C GLY A 117 -30.44 40.87 -8.86
N GLU A 118 -29.97 39.63 -8.76
CA GLU A 118 -30.70 38.44 -9.22
C GLU A 118 -30.82 37.39 -8.10
N PHE A 119 -32.03 36.85 -7.93
CA PHE A 119 -32.46 36.09 -6.74
C PHE A 119 -32.68 34.59 -7.01
N SER A 120 -32.68 34.15 -8.27
CA SER A 120 -33.22 32.83 -8.62
C SER A 120 -32.54 32.18 -9.81
N LYS A 121 -32.29 30.86 -9.71
CA LYS A 121 -31.88 29.99 -10.81
C LYS A 121 -32.83 28.79 -10.88
N HIS A 122 -33.56 28.65 -11.98
CA HIS A 122 -34.43 27.49 -12.18
C HIS A 122 -33.59 26.22 -12.41
N ILE A 123 -33.74 25.23 -11.53
CA ILE A 123 -33.06 23.94 -11.64
C ILE A 123 -34.10 22.84 -11.39
N LYS A 124 -34.26 21.94 -12.37
CA LYS A 124 -35.05 20.73 -12.20
C LYS A 124 -34.15 19.68 -11.53
N MET A 125 -34.41 19.34 -10.27
CA MET A 125 -33.69 18.24 -9.61
C MET A 125 -34.42 16.91 -9.84
N ALA A 126 -33.72 15.91 -10.34
CA ALA A 126 -34.16 14.52 -10.23
C ALA A 126 -33.72 14.02 -8.85
N PRO A 127 -34.58 13.35 -8.06
CA PRO A 127 -34.21 12.91 -6.72
C PRO A 127 -33.04 11.94 -6.81
N SER A 128 -31.93 12.25 -6.13
CA SER A 128 -30.68 11.47 -6.20
C SER A 128 -30.37 10.69 -4.92
N SER A 129 -31.29 10.56 -3.96
CA SER A 129 -31.09 9.60 -2.86
C SER A 129 -32.37 9.23 -2.12
N ASP A 130 -32.40 7.98 -1.64
CA ASP A 130 -33.47 7.32 -0.87
C ASP A 130 -33.79 8.01 0.48
N VAL A 131 -33.06 9.05 0.88
CA VAL A 131 -33.26 9.77 2.15
C VAL A 131 -34.59 10.54 2.17
N LEU A 132 -35.11 10.96 1.00
CA LEU A 132 -36.38 11.68 0.88
C LEU A 132 -37.61 10.77 0.74
N GLU A 133 -37.44 9.45 0.83
CA GLU A 133 -38.53 8.47 0.76
C GLU A 133 -39.09 8.07 2.16
N SER A 134 -38.67 8.75 3.23
CA SER A 134 -39.12 8.50 4.60
C SER A 134 -40.52 9.10 4.91
N PRO A 135 -41.34 8.51 5.80
CA PRO A 135 -42.68 9.02 6.17
C PRO A 135 -42.67 10.37 6.93
N LEU A 136 -41.49 10.95 7.16
CA LEU A 136 -41.32 12.29 7.73
C LEU A 136 -41.83 13.33 6.73
N THR A 137 -43.06 13.78 6.97
CA THR A 137 -43.80 14.64 6.04
C THR A 137 -43.39 16.11 6.17
N GLU A 138 -42.85 16.54 7.32
CA GLU A 138 -42.41 17.91 7.59
C GLU A 138 -41.19 17.91 8.53
N ILE A 139 -40.17 18.72 8.20
CA ILE A 139 -38.96 18.90 9.01
C ILE A 139 -38.83 20.38 9.32
N ILE A 140 -38.77 20.74 10.61
CA ILE A 140 -38.53 22.11 11.06
C ILE A 140 -37.09 22.17 11.60
N LEU A 141 -36.24 22.94 10.92
CA LEU A 141 -34.84 23.16 11.28
C LEU A 141 -34.70 24.48 12.04
N ALA A 142 -34.10 24.43 13.23
CA ALA A 142 -33.79 25.62 14.02
C ALA A 142 -32.28 25.62 14.34
N TYR A 143 -31.56 26.61 13.80
CA TYR A 143 -30.11 26.72 13.93
C TYR A 143 -29.72 27.56 15.16
N PHE A 144 -28.66 27.11 15.85
CA PHE A 144 -28.08 27.79 16.99
C PHE A 144 -26.55 27.92 16.85
N PRO A 145 -25.94 28.95 17.47
CA PRO A 145 -24.49 29.04 17.62
C PRO A 145 -23.91 27.78 18.31
N GLN A 146 -22.74 27.32 17.88
CA GLN A 146 -22.08 26.12 18.44
C GLN A 146 -21.76 26.21 19.94
N ASP A 147 -21.72 27.41 20.50
CA ASP A 147 -21.37 27.72 21.89
C ASP A 147 -22.57 27.87 22.84
N ILE A 148 -23.79 27.51 22.41
CA ILE A 148 -24.99 27.59 23.26
C ILE A 148 -24.95 26.57 24.42
N SER A 149 -25.20 27.05 25.65
CA SER A 149 -25.20 26.20 26.85
C SER A 149 -26.37 25.21 26.88
N GLU A 150 -26.17 24.04 27.49
CA GLU A 150 -27.19 22.96 27.58
C GLU A 150 -28.50 23.43 28.24
N GLU A 151 -28.43 24.26 29.29
CA GLU A 151 -29.62 24.85 29.93
C GLU A 151 -30.45 25.72 28.95
N LYS A 152 -29.80 26.42 28.02
CA LYS A 152 -30.49 27.21 27.00
C LYS A 152 -31.10 26.33 25.91
N LYS A 153 -30.46 25.20 25.56
CA LYS A 153 -31.01 24.20 24.63
C LYS A 153 -32.27 23.55 25.19
N GLU A 154 -32.28 23.19 26.47
CA GLU A 154 -33.46 22.60 27.13
C GLU A 154 -34.62 23.60 27.25
N ALA A 155 -34.33 24.84 27.66
CA ALA A 155 -35.33 25.89 27.73
C ALA A 155 -35.97 26.20 26.37
N PHE A 156 -35.17 26.19 25.29
CA PHE A 156 -35.66 26.40 23.93
C PHE A 156 -36.48 25.21 23.42
N SER A 157 -36.01 23.98 23.67
CA SER A 157 -36.73 22.75 23.32
C SER A 157 -38.13 22.74 23.94
N SER A 158 -38.23 23.11 25.22
CA SER A 158 -39.50 23.19 25.93
C SER A 158 -40.43 24.28 25.35
N LYS A 159 -39.87 25.41 24.91
CA LYS A 159 -40.64 26.49 24.29
C LYS A 159 -41.18 26.10 22.90
N ILE A 160 -40.35 25.47 22.07
CA ILE A 160 -40.75 24.94 20.76
C ILE A 160 -41.79 23.83 20.92
N GLN A 161 -41.58 22.89 21.84
CA GLN A 161 -42.57 21.85 22.11
C GLN A 161 -43.92 22.44 22.53
N LYS A 162 -43.94 23.51 23.33
CA LYS A 162 -45.18 24.20 23.72
C LYS A 162 -45.88 24.86 22.53
N ILE A 163 -45.13 25.45 21.61
CA ILE A 163 -45.65 26.05 20.36
C ILE A 163 -46.18 24.96 19.43
N LEU A 164 -45.43 23.86 19.26
CA LEU A 164 -45.83 22.74 18.41
C LEU A 164 -47.05 22.01 18.95
N ARG A 165 -47.17 21.83 20.27
CA ARG A 165 -48.39 21.27 20.91
C ARG A 165 -49.61 22.18 20.78
N GLN A 166 -49.41 23.51 20.70
CA GLN A 166 -50.51 24.45 20.43
C GLN A 166 -50.94 24.44 18.97
N ALA A 167 -50.00 24.28 18.03
CA ALA A 167 -50.27 24.20 16.60
C ALA A 167 -50.81 22.81 16.18
N PHE A 168 -50.38 21.74 16.86
CA PHE A 168 -50.70 20.35 16.56
C PHE A 168 -51.06 19.59 17.86
N PRO A 169 -52.37 19.39 18.16
CA PRO A 169 -52.82 18.86 19.46
C PRO A 169 -52.48 17.38 19.74
N ASP A 170 -52.09 16.60 18.73
CA ASP A 170 -51.79 15.16 18.86
C ASP A 170 -50.29 14.93 19.16
N GLU A 171 -49.96 14.66 20.43
CA GLU A 171 -48.55 14.50 20.88
C GLU A 171 -47.81 13.29 20.25
N ALA A 172 -48.54 12.29 19.73
CA ALA A 172 -47.95 11.10 19.12
C ALA A 172 -47.27 11.33 17.76
N ARG A 173 -47.36 12.55 17.20
CA ARG A 173 -46.87 12.90 15.86
C ARG A 173 -45.62 13.80 15.85
N VAL A 174 -45.12 14.23 17.01
CA VAL A 174 -44.03 15.22 17.10
C VAL A 174 -42.79 14.59 17.74
N ALA A 175 -41.69 14.51 16.99
CA ALA A 175 -40.37 14.10 17.46
C ALA A 175 -39.37 15.27 17.34
N HIS A 176 -38.38 15.35 18.25
CA HIS A 176 -37.35 16.39 18.23
C HIS A 176 -35.98 15.79 18.55
N ALA A 177 -34.92 16.33 17.96
CA ALA A 177 -33.53 15.94 18.18
C ALA A 177 -32.61 17.14 17.97
N TRP A 178 -31.40 17.08 18.55
CA TRP A 178 -30.34 18.07 18.35
C TRP A 178 -29.24 17.45 17.48
N GLY A 179 -28.77 18.19 16.48
CA GLY A 179 -27.72 17.76 15.54
C GLY A 179 -26.97 18.98 14.99
N VAL A 180 -25.72 18.78 14.59
CA VAL A 180 -24.95 19.79 13.84
C VAL A 180 -25.30 19.61 12.36
N GLU A 181 -25.15 20.65 11.56
CA GLU A 181 -25.66 20.82 10.18
C GLU A 181 -25.44 19.65 9.19
N ASN A 182 -24.64 18.63 9.53
CA ASN A 182 -24.43 17.42 8.73
C ASN A 182 -24.78 16.09 9.43
N ASP A 183 -25.49 16.12 10.55
CA ASP A 183 -25.76 14.94 11.39
C ASP A 183 -27.23 14.93 11.87
N PHE A 184 -28.15 14.46 11.03
CA PHE A 184 -29.55 14.23 11.40
C PHE A 184 -29.81 12.74 11.71
N PRO A 185 -29.80 12.31 12.98
CA PRO A 185 -30.24 10.97 13.34
C PRO A 185 -31.76 10.97 13.63
N ALA A 186 -32.57 10.44 12.72
CA ALA A 186 -33.94 10.04 13.07
C ALA A 186 -33.90 8.67 13.76
N ARG A 187 -34.01 8.65 15.11
CA ARG A 187 -34.29 7.40 15.85
C ARG A 187 -35.75 7.01 15.62
N VAL A 188 -35.98 5.95 14.84
CA VAL A 188 -37.27 5.25 14.83
C VAL A 188 -37.25 4.24 15.97
N ASN A 189 -38.00 4.50 17.04
CA ASN A 189 -38.29 3.47 18.04
C ASN A 189 -39.33 2.52 17.45
N THR A 190 -38.89 1.38 16.92
CA THR A 190 -39.78 0.23 16.64
C THR A 190 -39.32 -1.00 17.42
N PRO A 191 -40.23 -1.69 18.12
CA PRO A 191 -39.89 -2.83 18.97
C PRO A 191 -39.87 -4.11 18.15
N THR A 192 -38.74 -4.49 17.58
CA THR A 192 -38.35 -5.89 17.37
C THR A 192 -36.88 -5.94 16.96
N GLY A 193 -36.07 -6.59 17.79
CA GLY A 193 -34.69 -6.93 17.47
C GLY A 193 -34.60 -7.87 16.26
N VAL A 194 -33.40 -7.92 15.68
CA VAL A 194 -32.98 -8.58 14.44
C VAL A 194 -32.75 -7.54 13.35
N LEU A 195 -31.51 -7.03 13.28
CA LEU A 195 -30.78 -6.54 12.07
C LEU A 195 -29.40 -5.91 12.43
N ASP A 196 -28.71 -6.38 13.48
CA ASP A 196 -27.40 -5.83 13.90
C ASP A 196 -26.19 -6.37 13.10
N GLN A 197 -26.39 -7.11 12.00
CA GLN A 197 -25.28 -7.73 11.27
C GLN A 197 -24.92 -7.09 9.92
N GLU A 198 -25.76 -6.23 9.33
CA GLU A 198 -25.48 -5.63 8.01
C GLU A 198 -24.98 -4.18 8.05
N ARG A 199 -25.01 -3.51 9.22
CA ARG A 199 -24.76 -2.06 9.33
C ARG A 199 -23.28 -1.63 9.47
N ASN A 200 -22.33 -2.55 9.30
CA ASN A 200 -20.89 -2.23 9.38
C ASN A 200 -20.19 -2.02 8.02
N ALA A 201 -20.90 -2.16 6.88
CA ALA A 201 -20.27 -2.22 5.56
C ALA A 201 -20.33 -0.92 4.73
N SER A 202 -21.08 0.10 5.13
CA SER A 202 -21.32 1.29 4.29
C SER A 202 -21.27 2.62 5.06
N ARG A 203 -20.11 2.93 5.65
CA ARG A 203 -19.78 4.31 6.02
C ARG A 203 -18.90 4.90 4.92
N GLU A 204 -19.46 5.82 4.14
CA GLU A 204 -18.67 6.65 3.22
C GLU A 204 -17.68 7.54 3.99
N PRO A 205 -16.54 7.95 3.38
CA PRO A 205 -15.37 8.47 4.11
C PRO A 205 -15.45 9.94 4.55
N SER A 206 -16.61 10.60 4.57
CA SER A 206 -16.72 12.06 4.81
C SER A 206 -17.07 12.47 6.26
N LEU A 207 -17.06 11.54 7.23
CA LEU A 207 -17.71 11.72 8.54
C LEU A 207 -16.80 11.65 9.78
N PHE A 208 -15.48 11.72 9.64
CA PHE A 208 -14.58 11.73 10.81
C PHE A 208 -13.97 13.12 11.02
N ASP A 209 -14.22 13.72 12.19
CA ASP A 209 -13.42 14.85 12.70
C ASP A 209 -11.93 14.45 12.68
N GLN A 210 -11.03 15.37 12.36
CA GLN A 210 -9.58 15.10 12.29
C GLN A 210 -9.07 14.48 13.60
N LYS A 211 -9.63 14.90 14.75
CA LYS A 211 -9.34 14.31 16.07
C LYS A 211 -9.80 12.85 16.19
N GLU A 212 -10.93 12.52 15.56
CA GLU A 212 -11.44 11.15 15.55
C GLU A 212 -10.64 10.27 14.59
N LEU A 213 -10.19 10.79 13.45
CA LEU A 213 -9.21 10.11 12.58
C LEU A 213 -7.90 9.84 13.32
N ASP A 214 -7.35 10.83 14.02
CA ASP A 214 -6.12 10.69 14.82
C ASP A 214 -6.28 9.67 15.96
N ARG A 215 -7.46 9.65 16.60
CA ARG A 215 -7.81 8.65 17.62
C ARG A 215 -7.87 7.25 17.00
N LEU A 216 -8.61 7.08 15.92
CA LEU A 216 -8.78 5.80 15.22
C LEU A 216 -7.47 5.28 14.62
N GLY A 217 -6.56 6.17 14.20
CA GLY A 217 -5.21 5.81 13.74
C GLY A 217 -4.26 5.35 14.85
N ARG A 218 -4.62 5.59 16.12
CA ARG A 218 -3.89 5.11 17.31
C ARG A 218 -4.55 3.89 17.95
N GLU A 219 -5.87 3.77 17.86
CA GLU A 219 -6.64 2.68 18.44
C GLU A 219 -6.37 1.32 17.77
N ARG A 220 -6.64 0.23 18.51
CA ARG A 220 -6.51 -1.13 17.98
C ARG A 220 -7.59 -1.35 16.92
N PRO A 221 -7.28 -2.01 15.79
CA PRO A 221 -8.30 -2.42 14.83
C PRO A 221 -9.38 -3.29 15.49
N ALA A 222 -10.65 -2.95 15.26
CA ALA A 222 -11.81 -3.62 15.87
C ALA A 222 -11.93 -5.12 15.48
N CYS A 223 -11.23 -5.56 14.42
CA CYS A 223 -11.18 -6.95 14.01
C CYS A 223 -10.43 -7.86 15.02
N PHE A 224 -9.63 -7.30 15.92
CA PHE A 224 -8.91 -8.04 16.95
C PHE A 224 -9.66 -8.01 18.27
N SER A 225 -10.03 -9.18 18.79
CA SER A 225 -10.81 -9.31 20.02
C SER A 225 -10.02 -8.89 21.27
N ASN A 226 -8.70 -9.07 21.28
CA ASN A 226 -7.84 -8.72 22.41
C ASN A 226 -6.39 -8.39 21.97
N LEU A 227 -5.57 -7.89 22.91
CA LEU A 227 -4.18 -7.51 22.63
C LEU A 227 -3.35 -8.70 22.13
N LEU A 228 -3.61 -9.89 22.66
CA LEU A 228 -2.86 -11.08 22.31
C LEU A 228 -3.10 -11.49 20.84
N SER A 229 -4.34 -11.36 20.35
CA SER A 229 -4.67 -11.62 18.96
C SER A 229 -3.99 -10.63 18.01
N GLU A 230 -3.89 -9.36 18.40
CA GLU A 230 -3.16 -8.36 17.62
C GLU A 230 -1.65 -8.61 17.66
N LEU A 231 -1.08 -8.89 18.83
CA LEU A 231 0.35 -9.19 18.96
C LEU A 231 0.72 -10.46 18.21
N GLY A 232 -0.12 -11.49 18.22
CA GLY A 232 0.09 -12.68 17.42
C GLY A 232 -0.03 -12.41 15.92
N PHE A 233 -0.96 -11.55 15.50
CA PHE A 233 -1.02 -11.10 14.10
C PHE A 233 0.25 -10.37 13.69
N ILE A 234 0.72 -9.42 14.51
CA ILE A 234 1.96 -8.68 14.28
C ILE A 234 3.11 -9.68 14.20
N PHE A 235 3.24 -10.59 15.16
CA PHE A 235 4.25 -11.64 15.17
C PHE A 235 4.23 -12.49 13.90
N ALA A 236 3.04 -12.87 13.40
CA ALA A 236 2.93 -13.64 12.18
C ALA A 236 3.47 -12.84 10.98
N VAL A 237 3.03 -11.60 10.81
CA VAL A 237 3.43 -10.72 9.69
C VAL A 237 4.92 -10.38 9.73
N VAL A 238 5.44 -9.95 10.88
CA VAL A 238 6.87 -9.59 11.00
C VAL A 238 7.77 -10.81 11.03
N GLY A 239 7.28 -11.93 11.58
CA GLY A 239 7.94 -13.22 11.55
C GLY A 239 8.11 -13.76 10.13
N SER A 240 7.17 -13.50 9.22
CA SER A 240 7.34 -13.84 7.80
C SER A 240 8.55 -13.16 7.16
N MET A 241 8.78 -11.88 7.46
CA MET A 241 10.00 -11.19 7.00
C MET A 241 11.25 -11.80 7.62
N MET A 242 11.20 -12.10 8.93
CA MET A 242 12.30 -12.74 9.66
C MET A 242 12.68 -14.10 9.05
N VAL A 243 11.72 -14.97 8.75
CA VAL A 243 12.00 -16.31 8.20
C VAL A 243 12.48 -16.25 6.74
N SER A 244 12.05 -15.25 5.96
CA SER A 244 12.60 -15.02 4.62
C SER A 244 14.10 -14.74 4.70
N GLU A 245 14.48 -13.75 5.52
CA GLU A 245 15.88 -13.35 5.65
C GLU A 245 16.75 -14.44 6.30
N TYR A 246 16.18 -15.23 7.23
CA TYR A 246 16.84 -16.40 7.80
C TYR A 246 17.36 -17.37 6.73
N PHE A 247 16.55 -17.64 5.70
CA PHE A 247 16.88 -18.56 4.61
C PHE A 247 17.85 -17.99 3.58
N VAL A 248 17.99 -16.66 3.53
CA VAL A 248 18.93 -15.98 2.63
C VAL A 248 20.31 -15.87 3.28
N SER A 249 20.38 -15.28 4.48
CA SER A 249 21.65 -14.99 5.15
C SER A 249 22.32 -16.25 5.70
N GLY A 250 21.56 -17.08 6.41
CA GLY A 250 22.09 -18.27 7.07
C GLY A 250 22.62 -19.31 6.11
N PHE A 251 22.06 -19.34 4.90
CA PHE A 251 22.49 -20.27 3.88
C PHE A 251 23.88 -19.92 3.33
N ASN A 252 24.24 -18.63 3.26
CA ASN A 252 25.59 -18.23 2.84
C ASN A 252 26.67 -18.70 3.82
N ILE A 253 26.33 -18.84 5.12
CA ILE A 253 27.25 -19.31 6.18
C ILE A 253 27.32 -20.83 6.24
N ILE A 254 26.23 -21.54 6.01
CA ILE A 254 26.26 -23.01 6.04
C ILE A 254 26.81 -23.62 4.74
N LEU A 255 26.70 -22.89 3.62
CA LEU A 255 27.02 -23.41 2.29
C LEU A 255 28.48 -23.84 2.13
N PRO A 256 29.52 -23.17 2.68
CA PRO A 256 30.89 -23.67 2.60
C PRO A 256 31.07 -25.07 3.20
N SER A 257 30.51 -25.32 4.39
CA SER A 257 30.52 -26.65 5.04
C SER A 257 29.69 -27.68 4.26
N LEU A 258 28.55 -27.25 3.74
CA LEU A 258 27.63 -28.10 2.98
C LEU A 258 28.20 -28.47 1.60
N ALA A 259 28.99 -27.57 0.99
CA ALA A 259 29.69 -27.80 -0.26
C ALA A 259 30.70 -28.95 -0.14
N VAL A 260 31.42 -29.03 0.98
CA VAL A 260 32.32 -30.15 1.27
C VAL A 260 31.53 -31.45 1.50
N THR A 261 30.46 -31.38 2.30
CA THR A 261 29.69 -32.57 2.71
C THR A 261 28.91 -33.24 1.57
N LEU A 262 28.37 -32.45 0.63
CA LEU A 262 27.64 -32.94 -0.54
C LEU A 262 28.48 -32.99 -1.81
N GLU A 263 29.80 -32.81 -1.68
CA GLU A 263 30.76 -32.81 -2.80
C GLU A 263 30.30 -31.92 -3.95
N ILE A 264 29.87 -30.69 -3.62
CA ILE A 264 29.35 -29.73 -4.58
C ILE A 264 30.52 -29.22 -5.43
N PRO A 265 30.52 -29.44 -6.76
CA PRO A 265 31.56 -28.91 -7.64
C PRO A 265 31.66 -27.39 -7.54
N ASP A 266 32.86 -26.85 -7.69
CA ASP A 266 33.17 -25.41 -7.58
C ASP A 266 32.32 -24.59 -8.55
N GLU A 267 32.12 -25.13 -9.75
CA GLU A 267 31.35 -24.57 -10.85
C GLU A 267 29.90 -24.30 -10.43
N VAL A 268 29.24 -25.29 -9.80
CA VAL A 268 27.82 -25.17 -9.41
C VAL A 268 27.62 -24.64 -7.99
N ARG A 269 28.68 -24.17 -7.33
CA ARG A 269 28.64 -23.84 -5.90
C ARG A 269 27.77 -22.62 -5.57
N THR A 270 27.62 -21.69 -6.51
CA THR A 270 26.79 -20.49 -6.36
C THR A 270 25.28 -20.78 -6.46
N TRP A 271 24.90 -21.84 -7.18
CA TRP A 271 23.50 -22.17 -7.49
C TRP A 271 22.59 -22.34 -6.26
N PRO A 272 22.96 -23.11 -5.22
CA PRO A 272 22.11 -23.30 -4.05
C PRO A 272 21.80 -21.99 -3.29
N ALA A 273 22.70 -21.00 -3.36
CA ALA A 273 22.49 -19.68 -2.75
C ALA A 273 21.69 -18.75 -3.68
N ALA A 274 21.96 -18.77 -4.99
CA ALA A 274 21.29 -17.91 -5.96
C ALA A 274 19.81 -18.27 -6.17
N VAL A 275 19.48 -19.56 -6.22
CA VAL A 275 18.20 -20.02 -6.77
C VAL A 275 16.99 -19.64 -5.90
N ILE A 276 17.14 -19.57 -4.57
CA ILE A 276 16.04 -19.12 -3.71
C ILE A 276 15.70 -17.65 -3.96
N ASN A 277 16.72 -16.83 -4.18
CA ASN A 277 16.57 -15.40 -4.43
C ASN A 277 15.96 -15.20 -5.82
N LEU A 278 16.39 -16.00 -6.80
CA LEU A 278 15.80 -16.02 -8.14
C LEU A 278 14.31 -16.33 -8.09
N THR A 279 13.93 -17.47 -7.51
CA THR A 279 12.51 -17.88 -7.48
C THR A 279 11.66 -16.92 -6.67
N THR A 280 12.19 -16.39 -5.57
CA THR A 280 11.54 -15.34 -4.77
C THR A 280 11.29 -14.09 -5.63
N ALA A 281 12.30 -13.60 -6.33
CA ALA A 281 12.20 -12.36 -7.09
C ALA A 281 11.18 -12.42 -8.24
N VAL A 282 11.23 -13.50 -9.03
CA VAL A 282 10.43 -13.62 -10.26
C VAL A 282 8.96 -13.92 -9.98
N LEU A 283 8.65 -14.54 -8.84
CA LEU A 283 7.29 -14.90 -8.45
C LEU A 283 6.65 -13.88 -7.49
N LEU A 284 7.41 -12.92 -6.95
CA LEU A 284 6.90 -11.94 -5.99
C LEU A 284 5.73 -11.11 -6.56
N LEU A 285 5.86 -10.57 -7.78
CA LEU A 285 4.78 -9.79 -8.41
C LEU A 285 3.55 -10.65 -8.77
N PRO A 286 3.70 -11.83 -9.41
CA PRO A 286 2.57 -12.75 -9.60
C PRO A 286 1.85 -13.11 -8.29
N PHE A 287 2.57 -13.41 -7.21
CA PHE A 287 1.95 -13.73 -5.94
C PHE A 287 1.35 -12.52 -5.23
N ALA A 288 1.92 -11.32 -5.39
CA ALA A 288 1.29 -10.08 -4.94
C ALA A 288 -0.09 -9.93 -5.58
N ARG A 289 -0.18 -10.16 -6.90
CA ARG A 289 -1.44 -10.16 -7.63
C ARG A 289 -2.40 -11.26 -7.18
N LEU A 290 -1.91 -12.50 -6.99
CA LEU A 290 -2.73 -13.60 -6.46
C LEU A 290 -3.30 -13.29 -5.08
N SER A 291 -2.55 -12.61 -4.22
CA SER A 291 -2.97 -12.24 -2.86
C SER A 291 -4.14 -11.26 -2.87
N GLU A 292 -4.21 -10.39 -3.87
CA GLU A 292 -5.31 -9.45 -4.04
C GLU A 292 -6.57 -10.13 -4.61
N ILE A 293 -6.39 -11.12 -5.50
CA ILE A 293 -7.47 -11.87 -6.17
C ILE A 293 -8.09 -12.93 -5.27
N HIS A 294 -7.29 -13.85 -4.71
CA HIS A 294 -7.77 -15.01 -3.96
C HIS A 294 -7.87 -14.74 -2.46
N GLY A 295 -7.45 -13.56 -2.05
CA GLY A 295 -7.44 -13.12 -0.67
C GLY A 295 -6.10 -13.36 0.04
N GLY A 296 -5.63 -12.30 0.71
CA GLY A 296 -4.27 -12.26 1.25
C GLY A 296 -4.00 -13.37 2.27
N ARG A 297 -5.00 -13.71 3.10
CA ARG A 297 -4.86 -14.77 4.11
C ARG A 297 -4.52 -16.12 3.51
N PHE A 298 -5.20 -16.51 2.43
CA PHE A 298 -5.03 -17.83 1.82
C PHE A 298 -3.61 -17.98 1.26
N ILE A 299 -3.15 -16.98 0.50
CA ILE A 299 -1.81 -16.96 -0.08
C ILE A 299 -0.73 -16.85 1.01
N PHE A 300 -0.95 -16.04 2.05
CA PHE A 300 -0.05 -15.95 3.20
C PHE A 300 0.15 -17.30 3.88
N LEU A 301 -0.93 -17.99 4.25
CA LEU A 301 -0.84 -19.27 4.95
C LEU A 301 -0.30 -20.39 4.04
N GLY A 302 -0.73 -20.43 2.78
CA GLY A 302 -0.23 -21.38 1.78
C GLY A 302 1.27 -21.27 1.55
N GLY A 303 1.81 -20.04 1.48
CA GLY A 303 3.24 -19.79 1.34
C GLY A 303 4.07 -20.35 2.50
N HIS A 304 3.58 -20.23 3.74
CA HIS A 304 4.28 -20.79 4.90
C HIS A 304 4.24 -22.32 4.91
N VAL A 305 3.08 -22.92 4.63
CA VAL A 305 2.96 -24.40 4.53
C VAL A 305 3.94 -24.94 3.48
N TRP A 306 4.00 -24.26 2.33
CA TRP A 306 4.92 -24.62 1.27
C TRP A 306 6.39 -24.55 1.71
N LEU A 307 6.78 -23.45 2.36
CA LEU A 307 8.14 -23.30 2.88
C LEU A 307 8.47 -24.35 3.94
N ILE A 308 7.55 -24.72 4.83
CA ILE A 308 7.74 -25.77 5.84
C ILE A 308 8.03 -27.11 5.15
N ILE A 309 7.20 -27.51 4.18
CA ILE A 309 7.35 -28.78 3.46
C ILE A 309 8.72 -28.85 2.77
N TRP A 310 9.08 -27.83 2.00
CA TRP A 310 10.33 -27.82 1.25
C TRP A 310 11.57 -27.61 2.12
N SER A 311 11.42 -27.00 3.30
CA SER A 311 12.50 -26.96 4.29
C SER A 311 12.74 -28.35 4.87
N ILE A 312 11.69 -29.08 5.26
CA ILE A 312 11.84 -30.46 5.75
C ILE A 312 12.49 -31.34 4.68
N ILE A 313 11.98 -31.31 3.43
CA ILE A 313 12.56 -32.08 2.32
C ILE A 313 14.03 -31.66 2.07
N GLY A 314 14.33 -30.37 2.12
CA GLY A 314 15.69 -29.84 1.96
C GLY A 314 16.68 -30.40 2.98
N GLY A 315 16.26 -30.60 4.23
CA GLY A 315 17.07 -31.24 5.28
C GLY A 315 17.42 -32.71 5.00
N PHE A 316 16.73 -33.36 4.06
CA PHE A 316 17.02 -34.72 3.60
C PHE A 316 17.75 -34.77 2.25
N SER A 317 18.27 -33.64 1.76
CA SER A 317 18.99 -33.58 0.49
C SER A 317 20.19 -34.53 0.47
N GLN A 318 20.33 -35.32 -0.60
CA GLN A 318 21.40 -36.30 -0.77
C GLN A 318 22.49 -35.86 -1.76
N ASN A 319 22.17 -34.91 -2.64
CA ASN A 319 23.09 -34.38 -3.64
C ASN A 319 22.77 -32.91 -3.93
N HIS A 320 23.69 -32.23 -4.60
CA HIS A 320 23.55 -30.81 -4.93
C HIS A 320 22.32 -30.52 -5.81
N THR A 321 21.95 -31.40 -6.73
CA THR A 321 20.77 -31.22 -7.60
C THR A 321 19.47 -31.19 -6.79
N MET A 322 19.29 -32.15 -5.88
CA MET A 322 18.16 -32.20 -4.96
C MET A 322 18.13 -30.96 -4.07
N LEU A 323 19.28 -30.53 -3.56
CA LEU A 323 19.40 -29.32 -2.76
C LEU A 323 18.96 -28.09 -3.55
N ILE A 324 19.49 -27.88 -4.77
CA ILE A 324 19.13 -26.76 -5.64
C ILE A 324 17.63 -26.76 -5.93
N ALA A 325 17.05 -27.92 -6.24
CA ALA A 325 15.62 -28.05 -6.45
C ALA A 325 14.81 -27.66 -5.20
N CYS A 326 15.22 -28.14 -4.02
CA CYS A 326 14.57 -27.75 -2.76
C CYS A 326 14.67 -26.25 -2.50
N ARG A 327 15.85 -25.65 -2.73
CA ARG A 327 16.08 -24.21 -2.58
C ARG A 327 15.22 -23.38 -3.54
N ALA A 328 15.09 -23.82 -4.79
CA ALA A 328 14.21 -23.20 -5.77
C ALA A 328 12.77 -23.20 -5.28
N MET A 329 12.31 -24.36 -4.78
CA MET A 329 10.95 -24.54 -4.27
C MET A 329 10.71 -23.78 -2.97
N GLN A 330 11.71 -23.60 -2.11
CA GLN A 330 11.60 -22.77 -0.91
C GLN A 330 11.28 -21.31 -1.25
N GLY A 331 11.85 -20.75 -2.32
CA GLY A 331 11.63 -19.34 -2.68
C GLY A 331 10.19 -18.99 -3.04
N LEU A 332 9.37 -19.97 -3.46
CA LEU A 332 7.92 -19.79 -3.64
C LEU A 332 7.21 -19.36 -2.34
N GLY A 333 7.74 -19.77 -1.17
CA GLY A 333 7.21 -19.39 0.13
C GLY A 333 7.28 -17.87 0.34
N PRO A 334 8.49 -17.27 0.41
CA PRO A 334 8.66 -15.82 0.50
C PRO A 334 7.95 -15.05 -0.60
N SER A 335 7.97 -15.57 -1.84
CA SER A 335 7.21 -14.97 -2.96
C SER A 335 5.73 -14.77 -2.61
N ALA A 336 5.13 -15.76 -1.95
CA ALA A 336 3.72 -15.78 -1.60
C ALA A 336 3.41 -14.94 -0.35
N PHE A 337 4.11 -15.20 0.75
CA PHE A 337 3.74 -14.58 2.02
C PHE A 337 4.22 -13.14 2.18
N LEU A 338 5.33 -12.70 1.57
CA LEU A 338 5.83 -11.33 1.73
C LEU A 338 4.83 -10.28 1.21
N PRO A 339 4.35 -10.34 -0.05
CA PRO A 339 3.38 -9.36 -0.52
C PRO A 339 2.03 -9.51 0.16
N SER A 340 1.60 -10.75 0.46
CA SER A 340 0.37 -11.01 1.19
C SER A 340 0.39 -10.39 2.60
N SER A 341 1.54 -10.40 3.28
CA SER A 341 1.74 -9.79 4.59
C SER A 341 1.47 -8.28 4.55
N VAL A 342 2.07 -7.61 3.58
CA VAL A 342 1.92 -6.17 3.36
C VAL A 342 0.47 -5.83 3.00
N ALA A 343 -0.16 -6.62 2.14
CA ALA A 343 -1.55 -6.44 1.72
C ALA A 343 -2.52 -6.56 2.90
N ILE A 344 -2.42 -7.64 3.70
CA ILE A 344 -3.28 -7.86 4.87
C ILE A 344 -3.08 -6.73 5.90
N MET A 345 -1.83 -6.39 6.20
CA MET A 345 -1.50 -5.34 7.16
C MET A 345 -2.02 -3.97 6.70
N SER A 346 -1.89 -3.65 5.40
CA SER A 346 -2.36 -2.39 4.83
C SER A 346 -3.87 -2.21 4.91
N ARG A 347 -4.63 -3.31 4.86
CA ARG A 347 -6.10 -3.33 4.96
C ARG A 347 -6.58 -3.29 6.40
N ILE A 348 -5.89 -3.97 7.32
CA ILE A 348 -6.28 -4.03 8.74
C ILE A 348 -5.99 -2.71 9.48
N TYR A 349 -4.82 -2.11 9.23
CA TYR A 349 -4.43 -0.89 9.92
C TYR A 349 -4.78 0.36 9.12
N ARG A 350 -5.56 1.26 9.75
CA ARG A 350 -5.85 2.59 9.21
C ARG A 350 -4.58 3.45 9.16
N PRO A 351 -4.47 4.41 8.22
CA PRO A 351 -3.39 5.38 8.22
C PRO A 351 -3.24 6.06 9.59
N GLY A 352 -2.01 6.11 10.12
CA GLY A 352 -1.73 6.68 11.43
C GLY A 352 -0.51 6.08 12.13
N PRO A 353 -0.22 6.55 13.36
CA PRO A 353 0.98 6.14 14.11
C PRO A 353 1.09 4.63 14.33
N ARG A 354 -0.04 3.93 14.53
CA ARG A 354 -0.05 2.48 14.77
C ARG A 354 0.35 1.70 13.53
N LYS A 355 -0.16 2.08 12.35
CA LYS A 355 0.24 1.49 11.06
C LYS A 355 1.73 1.69 10.84
N ASN A 356 2.22 2.91 11.03
CA ASN A 356 3.64 3.22 10.87
C ASN A 356 4.52 2.38 11.80
N LEU A 357 4.11 2.18 13.06
CA LEU A 357 4.83 1.32 13.99
C LEU A 357 4.92 -0.13 13.50
N VAL A 358 3.81 -0.73 13.07
CA VAL A 358 3.80 -2.13 12.60
C VAL A 358 4.61 -2.28 11.30
N PHE A 359 4.53 -1.32 10.37
CA PHE A 359 5.38 -1.30 9.18
C PHE A 359 6.86 -1.15 9.52
N SER A 360 7.22 -0.33 10.51
CA SER A 360 8.61 -0.22 10.99
C SER A 360 9.10 -1.53 11.61
N MET A 361 8.23 -2.28 12.28
CA MET A 361 8.59 -3.60 12.83
C MET A 361 8.93 -4.62 11.74
N LEU A 362 8.34 -4.55 10.54
CA LEU A 362 8.75 -5.41 9.42
C LEU A 362 10.23 -5.22 9.06
N GLY A 363 10.68 -3.97 8.98
CA GLY A 363 12.10 -3.66 8.75
C GLY A 363 12.99 -4.14 9.89
N ALA A 364 12.60 -3.90 11.15
CA ALA A 364 13.39 -4.36 12.30
C ALA A 364 13.53 -5.89 12.36
N PHE A 365 12.46 -6.63 12.05
CA PHE A 365 12.47 -8.09 12.02
C PHE A 365 13.21 -8.68 10.82
N SER A 366 13.37 -7.92 9.73
CA SER A 366 14.30 -8.28 8.65
C SER A 366 15.73 -8.43 9.19
N CYS A 367 16.22 -7.46 9.97
CA CYS A 367 17.55 -7.52 10.60
C CYS A 367 17.67 -8.68 11.61
N ILE A 368 16.62 -8.92 12.42
CA ILE A 368 16.56 -10.07 13.35
C ILE A 368 16.66 -11.38 12.55
N GLY A 369 15.88 -11.50 11.48
CA GLY A 369 15.88 -12.65 10.59
C GLY A 369 17.25 -12.91 9.98
N PHE A 370 17.85 -11.84 9.45
CA PHE A 370 19.16 -11.89 8.83
C PHE A 370 20.24 -12.40 9.79
N TYR A 371 20.33 -11.88 11.02
CA TYR A 371 21.33 -12.37 11.97
C TYR A 371 20.98 -13.75 12.55
N SER A 372 19.69 -14.02 12.82
CA SER A 372 19.27 -15.35 13.28
C SER A 372 19.63 -16.44 12.26
N GLY A 373 19.49 -16.15 10.97
CA GLY A 373 19.96 -17.01 9.89
C GLY A 373 21.45 -17.31 10.01
N ILE A 374 22.28 -16.27 10.11
CA ILE A 374 23.75 -16.40 10.24
C ILE A 374 24.12 -17.24 11.47
N PHE A 375 23.53 -16.94 12.63
CA PHE A 375 23.80 -17.64 13.87
C PHE A 375 23.41 -19.11 13.81
N PHE A 376 22.19 -19.43 13.40
CA PHE A 376 21.73 -20.82 13.32
C PHE A 376 22.35 -21.59 12.15
N GLY A 377 22.73 -20.90 11.06
CA GLY A 377 23.53 -21.45 9.97
C GLY A 377 24.89 -21.91 10.46
N ALA A 378 25.61 -21.03 11.17
CA ALA A 378 26.89 -21.36 11.79
C ALA A 378 26.79 -22.46 12.85
N LEU A 379 25.78 -22.38 13.72
CA LEU A 379 25.55 -23.39 14.76
C LEU A 379 25.28 -24.77 14.14
N SER A 380 24.50 -24.81 13.05
CA SER A 380 24.21 -26.05 12.33
C SER A 380 25.42 -26.57 11.56
N ALA A 381 26.21 -25.68 10.97
CA ALA A 381 27.43 -26.03 10.24
C ALA A 381 28.50 -26.65 11.15
N GLN A 382 28.61 -26.19 12.40
CA GLN A 382 29.71 -26.57 13.29
C GLN A 382 29.33 -27.61 14.36
N VAL A 383 28.10 -27.59 14.89
CA VAL A 383 27.73 -28.39 16.09
C VAL A 383 26.60 -29.38 15.83
N LEU A 384 25.46 -28.92 15.30
CA LEU A 384 24.25 -29.75 15.22
C LEU A 384 24.25 -30.68 13.99
N GLY A 385 25.00 -30.33 12.95
CA GLY A 385 24.93 -30.96 11.64
C GLY A 385 24.04 -30.15 10.69
N TRP A 386 24.42 -30.10 9.42
CA TRP A 386 23.87 -29.14 8.46
C TRP A 386 22.35 -29.25 8.24
N LYS A 387 21.78 -30.44 8.43
CA LYS A 387 20.34 -30.71 8.26
C LYS A 387 19.48 -29.88 9.22
N TRP A 388 20.00 -29.59 10.41
CA TRP A 388 19.27 -28.84 11.43
C TRP A 388 19.00 -27.40 11.05
N TYR A 389 19.77 -26.79 10.15
CA TYR A 389 19.46 -25.46 9.62
C TYR A 389 18.08 -25.44 8.96
N PHE A 390 17.80 -26.45 8.14
CA PHE A 390 16.50 -26.58 7.50
C PHE A 390 15.37 -26.87 8.50
N PHE A 391 15.63 -27.73 9.49
CA PHE A 391 14.62 -28.08 10.50
C PHE A 391 14.31 -26.92 11.46
N ILE A 392 15.31 -26.13 11.86
CA ILE A 392 15.14 -24.93 12.68
C ILE A 392 14.36 -23.87 11.90
N GLY A 393 14.72 -23.62 10.63
CA GLY A 393 13.96 -22.74 9.76
C GLY A 393 12.50 -23.19 9.58
N ALA A 394 12.27 -24.49 9.40
CA ALA A 394 10.93 -25.08 9.34
C ALA A 394 10.15 -24.87 10.65
N PHE A 395 10.79 -25.00 11.81
CA PHE A 395 10.18 -24.76 13.12
C PHE A 395 9.77 -23.30 13.33
N PHE A 396 10.61 -22.34 12.94
CA PHE A 396 10.24 -20.93 12.95
C PHE A 396 9.07 -20.66 12.02
N CYS A 397 9.13 -21.17 10.79
CA CYS A 397 8.05 -21.03 9.82
C CYS A 397 6.72 -21.65 10.31
N ALA A 398 6.78 -22.81 10.97
CA ALA A 398 5.61 -23.48 11.57
C ALA A 398 5.01 -22.67 12.71
N SER A 399 5.84 -22.08 13.57
CA SER A 399 5.38 -21.19 14.65
C SER A 399 4.64 -19.99 14.08
N ILE A 400 5.19 -19.34 13.06
CA ILE A 400 4.58 -18.22 12.35
C ILE A 400 3.26 -18.62 11.69
N PHE A 401 3.23 -19.78 11.02
CA PHE A 401 2.01 -20.33 10.41
C PHE A 401 0.90 -20.56 11.43
N ILE A 402 1.21 -21.21 12.56
CA ILE A 402 0.23 -21.49 13.62
C ILE A 402 -0.31 -20.17 14.19
N THR A 403 0.56 -19.20 14.50
CA THR A 403 0.11 -17.91 15.01
C THR A 403 -0.73 -17.17 13.97
N GLY A 404 -0.32 -17.14 12.70
CA GLY A 404 -1.09 -16.51 11.61
C GLY A 404 -2.46 -17.17 11.41
N LEU A 405 -2.53 -18.50 11.49
CA LEU A 405 -3.77 -19.26 11.38
C LEU A 405 -4.77 -18.88 12.49
N LEU A 406 -4.28 -18.66 13.71
CA LEU A 406 -5.11 -18.33 14.88
C LEU A 406 -5.50 -16.85 14.95
N THR A 407 -4.68 -15.93 14.43
CA THR A 407 -4.81 -14.49 14.70
C THR A 407 -5.23 -13.64 13.51
N ILE A 408 -4.90 -14.03 12.28
CA ILE A 408 -5.38 -13.31 11.09
C ILE A 408 -6.91 -13.48 11.06
N PRO A 409 -7.72 -12.43 10.86
CA PRO A 409 -9.17 -12.56 10.71
C PRO A 409 -9.56 -13.23 9.38
N LYS A 410 -10.71 -13.93 9.31
CA LYS A 410 -11.17 -14.56 8.06
C LYS A 410 -11.75 -13.55 7.06
N SER A 411 -12.37 -12.47 7.55
CA SER A 411 -13.08 -11.46 6.75
C SER A 411 -12.22 -10.32 6.21
N HIS A 412 -10.95 -10.20 6.61
CA HIS A 412 -10.09 -9.07 6.22
C HIS A 412 -9.10 -9.44 5.10
N GLY A 413 -9.42 -10.52 4.39
CA GLY A 413 -8.70 -11.00 3.23
C GLY A 413 -9.58 -11.15 2.00
N ASP A 414 -10.74 -10.48 1.93
CA ASP A 414 -11.68 -10.69 0.83
C ASP A 414 -11.07 -10.29 -0.52
N SER A 415 -11.35 -11.14 -1.51
CA SER A 415 -10.98 -10.98 -2.91
C SER A 415 -11.45 -9.65 -3.47
N LEU A 416 -10.63 -9.01 -4.31
CA LEU A 416 -11.13 -7.99 -5.23
C LEU A 416 -11.75 -8.71 -6.44
N PRO A 417 -13.09 -8.80 -6.56
CA PRO A 417 -13.73 -9.69 -7.55
C PRO A 417 -13.44 -9.28 -9.00
N ASP A 418 -13.22 -7.99 -9.23
CA ASP A 418 -12.97 -7.41 -10.56
C ASP A 418 -11.50 -7.47 -10.98
N LEU A 419 -10.61 -7.90 -10.08
CA LEU A 419 -9.19 -7.96 -10.33
C LEU A 419 -8.83 -9.25 -11.06
N LYS A 420 -8.21 -9.14 -12.24
CA LYS A 420 -7.79 -10.28 -13.05
C LYS A 420 -6.29 -10.47 -12.99
N MET A 421 -5.87 -11.73 -13.10
CA MET A 421 -4.45 -12.08 -13.22
C MET A 421 -3.96 -11.75 -14.62
N ASP A 422 -2.78 -11.11 -14.71
CA ASP A 422 -2.08 -10.98 -15.98
C ASP A 422 -1.27 -12.26 -16.27
N TRP A 423 -1.96 -13.24 -16.85
CA TRP A 423 -1.35 -14.51 -17.24
C TRP A 423 -0.30 -14.35 -18.34
N LEU A 424 -0.47 -13.39 -19.25
CA LEU A 424 0.47 -13.17 -20.35
C LEU A 424 1.76 -12.51 -19.84
N GLY A 425 1.63 -11.49 -18.98
CA GLY A 425 2.75 -10.88 -18.27
C GLY A 425 3.49 -11.91 -17.41
N THR A 426 2.76 -12.71 -16.63
CA THR A 426 3.34 -13.77 -15.79
C THR A 426 4.08 -14.82 -16.63
N ALA A 427 3.46 -15.31 -17.72
CA ALA A 427 4.03 -16.34 -18.59
C ALA A 427 5.25 -15.86 -19.39
N THR A 428 5.54 -14.56 -19.41
CA THR A 428 6.72 -14.00 -20.09
C THR A 428 7.80 -13.56 -19.10
N VAL A 429 7.44 -12.88 -18.00
CA VAL A 429 8.42 -12.38 -17.02
C VAL A 429 9.10 -13.51 -16.24
N VAL A 430 8.34 -14.52 -15.80
CA VAL A 430 8.86 -15.61 -14.97
C VAL A 430 9.91 -16.42 -15.72
N PRO A 431 9.60 -17.02 -16.90
CA PRO A 431 10.61 -17.72 -17.67
C PRO A 431 11.68 -16.77 -18.23
N GLY A 432 11.34 -15.52 -18.56
CA GLY A 432 12.32 -14.53 -19.05
C GLY A 432 13.45 -14.30 -18.04
N LEU A 433 13.10 -13.93 -16.81
CA LEU A 433 14.08 -13.72 -15.75
C LEU A 433 14.79 -15.02 -15.34
N ALA A 434 14.05 -16.13 -15.24
CA ALA A 434 14.62 -17.42 -14.88
C ALA A 434 15.66 -17.92 -15.91
N LEU A 435 15.36 -17.82 -17.20
CA LEU A 435 16.26 -18.25 -18.27
C LEU A 435 17.49 -17.36 -18.39
N VAL A 436 17.35 -16.05 -18.23
CA VAL A 436 18.50 -15.13 -18.23
C VAL A 436 19.42 -15.44 -17.06
N VAL A 437 18.89 -15.52 -15.83
CA VAL A 437 19.74 -15.82 -14.66
C VAL A 437 20.34 -17.22 -14.77
N TYR A 438 19.59 -18.18 -15.32
CA TYR A 438 20.12 -19.51 -15.60
C TYR A 438 21.28 -19.50 -16.58
N ALA A 439 21.18 -18.79 -17.69
CA ALA A 439 22.27 -18.69 -18.66
C ALA A 439 23.53 -18.04 -18.05
N LEU A 440 23.36 -17.00 -17.21
CA LEU A 440 24.48 -16.33 -16.57
C LEU A 440 25.16 -17.21 -15.51
N THR A 441 24.36 -17.94 -14.73
CA THR A 441 24.87 -18.76 -13.62
C THR A 441 25.43 -20.11 -14.12
N ASP A 442 24.80 -20.72 -15.12
CA ASP A 442 25.24 -22.01 -15.67
C ASP A 442 26.25 -21.88 -16.81
N GLY A 443 26.40 -20.68 -17.39
CA GLY A 443 27.25 -20.46 -18.56
C GLY A 443 28.71 -20.82 -18.36
N GLY A 444 29.23 -20.62 -17.13
CA GLY A 444 30.58 -21.04 -16.76
C GLY A 444 30.74 -22.54 -16.50
N ASN A 445 29.64 -23.25 -16.27
CA ASN A 445 29.60 -24.64 -15.80
C ASN A 445 29.26 -25.63 -16.92
N ALA A 446 28.77 -25.12 -18.04
CA ALA A 446 28.37 -25.93 -19.18
C ALA A 446 29.57 -26.74 -19.72
N PRO A 447 29.37 -27.91 -20.37
CA PRO A 447 30.45 -28.80 -20.80
C PRO A 447 31.54 -28.16 -21.67
N GLN A 448 31.23 -27.09 -22.40
CA GLN A 448 32.19 -26.28 -23.17
C GLN A 448 32.17 -24.80 -22.74
N GLY A 449 31.82 -24.54 -21.48
CA GLY A 449 31.51 -23.21 -20.96
C GLY A 449 30.51 -22.48 -21.85
N TRP A 450 30.78 -21.21 -22.10
CA TRP A 450 29.95 -20.35 -22.94
C TRP A 450 29.83 -20.80 -24.39
N ARG A 451 30.67 -21.71 -24.89
CA ARG A 451 30.51 -22.26 -26.25
C ARG A 451 29.35 -23.25 -26.35
N THR A 452 28.82 -23.69 -25.22
CA THR A 452 27.75 -24.66 -25.20
C THR A 452 26.45 -24.07 -25.76
N PRO A 453 25.83 -24.67 -26.80
CA PRO A 453 24.70 -24.06 -27.50
C PRO A 453 23.50 -23.73 -26.61
N TYR A 454 23.21 -24.54 -25.59
CA TYR A 454 22.05 -24.31 -24.74
C TYR A 454 22.14 -22.99 -23.95
N VAL A 455 23.35 -22.51 -23.62
CA VAL A 455 23.56 -21.25 -22.87
C VAL A 455 23.09 -20.05 -23.71
N TYR A 456 23.43 -20.04 -25.00
CA TYR A 456 22.93 -19.00 -25.92
C TYR A 456 21.44 -19.11 -26.14
N VAL A 457 20.92 -20.33 -26.30
CA VAL A 457 19.48 -20.55 -26.51
C VAL A 457 18.68 -20.06 -25.31
N THR A 458 19.07 -20.41 -24.09
CA THR A 458 18.38 -19.95 -22.86
C THR A 458 18.50 -18.44 -22.69
N LEU A 459 19.67 -17.85 -22.95
CA LEU A 459 19.85 -16.39 -22.87
C LEU A 459 18.97 -15.64 -23.88
N ILE A 460 19.00 -16.05 -25.16
CA ILE A 460 18.23 -15.42 -26.23
C ILE A 460 16.73 -15.58 -25.98
N LEU A 461 16.26 -16.79 -25.62
CA LEU A 461 14.85 -17.01 -25.28
C LEU A 461 14.44 -16.18 -24.06
N GLY A 462 15.30 -16.08 -23.05
CA GLY A 462 15.07 -15.24 -21.88
C GLY A 462 14.89 -13.77 -22.25
N ILE A 463 15.81 -13.22 -23.06
CA ILE A 463 15.72 -11.83 -23.57
C ILE A 463 14.46 -11.62 -24.40
N ILE A 464 14.09 -12.56 -25.28
CA ILE A 464 12.86 -12.49 -26.07
C ILE A 464 11.63 -12.46 -25.14
N CYS A 465 11.58 -13.33 -24.13
CA CYS A 465 10.50 -13.34 -23.14
C CYS A 465 10.41 -12.02 -22.37
N LEU A 466 11.54 -11.42 -21.97
CA LEU A 466 11.54 -10.11 -21.30
C LEU A 466 11.11 -8.97 -22.23
N ALA A 467 11.53 -8.99 -23.50
CA ALA A 467 11.08 -8.02 -24.49
C ALA A 467 9.57 -8.13 -24.74
N LEU A 468 9.05 -9.37 -24.81
CA LEU A 468 7.62 -9.64 -24.88
C LEU A 468 6.88 -9.18 -23.62
N PHE A 469 7.45 -9.36 -22.43
CA PHE A 469 6.87 -8.87 -21.19
C PHE A 469 6.70 -7.34 -21.23
N VAL A 470 7.75 -6.60 -21.60
CA VAL A 470 7.68 -5.13 -21.73
C VAL A 470 6.62 -4.72 -22.77
N TYR A 471 6.54 -5.44 -23.89
CA TYR A 471 5.50 -5.19 -24.89
C TYR A 471 4.08 -5.48 -24.38
N ILE A 472 3.89 -6.59 -23.67
CA ILE A 472 2.58 -7.01 -23.15
C ILE A 472 2.11 -6.04 -22.08
N GLU A 473 2.93 -5.77 -21.06
CA GLU A 473 2.60 -4.88 -19.94
C GLU A 473 2.42 -3.43 -20.40
N GLY A 474 3.22 -2.99 -21.39
CA GLY A 474 3.18 -1.62 -21.88
C GLY A 474 1.98 -1.31 -22.78
N TRP A 475 1.54 -2.26 -23.62
CA TRP A 475 0.57 -1.97 -24.69
C TRP A 475 -0.65 -2.90 -24.74
N ARG A 476 -0.58 -4.11 -24.16
CA ARG A 476 -1.63 -5.13 -24.33
C ARG A 476 -2.42 -5.42 -23.05
N ALA A 477 -1.76 -5.37 -21.89
CA ALA A 477 -2.35 -5.71 -20.61
C ALA A 477 -3.35 -4.63 -20.17
N SER A 478 -4.60 -5.04 -19.92
CA SER A 478 -5.62 -4.12 -19.37
C SER A 478 -5.41 -3.87 -17.87
N GLN A 479 -4.80 -4.82 -17.16
CA GLN A 479 -4.45 -4.70 -15.73
C GLN A 479 -3.03 -5.28 -15.51
N PRO A 480 -1.98 -4.52 -15.89
CA PRO A 480 -0.58 -4.98 -15.83
C PRO A 480 -0.13 -5.35 -14.41
N LEU A 481 0.80 -6.30 -14.27
CA LEU A 481 1.49 -6.56 -13.01
C LEU A 481 2.32 -5.35 -12.58
N MET A 482 2.89 -4.64 -13.55
CA MET A 482 3.75 -3.48 -13.32
C MET A 482 3.28 -2.31 -14.20
N PRO A 483 2.38 -1.46 -13.68
CA PRO A 483 1.88 -0.31 -14.44
C PRO A 483 3.03 0.60 -14.89
N ALA A 484 3.09 0.90 -16.19
CA ALA A 484 4.10 1.79 -16.76
C ALA A 484 4.12 3.19 -16.13
N GLU A 485 3.02 3.57 -15.47
CA GLU A 485 2.89 4.81 -14.70
C GLU A 485 3.93 4.95 -13.58
N VAL A 486 4.34 3.83 -12.97
CA VAL A 486 5.40 3.82 -11.95
C VAL A 486 6.69 4.43 -12.50
N PHE A 487 7.04 4.13 -13.76
CA PHE A 487 8.26 4.62 -14.41
C PHE A 487 8.13 6.04 -14.99
N LYS A 488 6.91 6.59 -15.08
CA LYS A 488 6.72 8.00 -15.48
C LYS A 488 7.19 8.96 -14.38
N THR A 489 7.21 8.51 -13.12
CA THR A 489 7.70 9.29 -11.99
C THR A 489 9.18 9.64 -12.19
N LYS A 490 9.49 10.94 -12.06
CA LYS A 490 10.83 11.49 -12.26
C LYS A 490 11.84 10.75 -11.38
N TYR A 491 12.95 10.30 -11.98
CA TYR A 491 14.03 9.52 -11.35
C TYR A 491 13.74 8.04 -11.04
N MET A 492 12.50 7.54 -11.16
CA MET A 492 12.17 6.15 -10.77
C MET A 492 12.99 5.11 -11.54
N SER A 493 13.09 5.21 -12.88
CA SER A 493 13.89 4.25 -13.67
C SER A 493 15.38 4.28 -13.33
N ARG A 494 15.92 5.46 -13.00
CA ARG A 494 17.33 5.62 -12.56
C ARG A 494 17.54 4.97 -11.20
N LEU A 495 16.60 5.17 -10.28
CA LEU A 495 16.63 4.57 -8.95
C LEU A 495 16.54 3.05 -9.01
N VAL A 496 15.61 2.51 -9.81
CA VAL A 496 15.48 1.06 -10.07
C VAL A 496 16.80 0.45 -10.55
N PHE A 497 17.45 1.06 -11.55
CA PHE A 497 18.70 0.55 -12.08
C PHE A 497 19.86 0.66 -11.07
N ALA A 498 19.94 1.75 -10.32
CA ALA A 498 20.95 1.91 -9.28
C ALA A 498 20.77 0.91 -8.14
N LEU A 499 19.54 0.64 -7.71
CA LEU A 499 19.22 -0.35 -6.69
C LEU A 499 19.53 -1.77 -7.16
N PHE A 500 19.21 -2.09 -8.41
CA PHE A 500 19.55 -3.39 -9.01
C PHE A 500 21.06 -3.67 -8.93
N MET A 501 21.89 -2.67 -9.24
CA MET A 501 23.36 -2.76 -9.15
C MET A 501 23.84 -2.83 -7.69
N SER A 502 23.30 -1.99 -6.81
CA SER A 502 23.64 -1.94 -5.38
C SER A 502 23.32 -3.23 -4.64
N TYR A 503 22.11 -3.78 -4.84
CA TYR A 503 21.72 -5.06 -4.26
C TYR A 503 22.49 -6.23 -4.85
N GLY A 504 22.91 -6.13 -6.12
CA GLY A 504 23.90 -7.04 -6.70
C GLY A 504 25.25 -7.02 -5.99
N SER A 505 25.80 -5.83 -5.76
CA SER A 505 27.03 -5.66 -4.98
C SER A 505 26.90 -6.24 -3.58
N PHE A 506 25.75 -6.08 -2.93
CA PHE A 506 25.47 -6.65 -1.61
C PHE A 506 25.40 -8.18 -1.65
N GLY A 507 24.72 -8.77 -2.64
CA GLY A 507 24.64 -10.22 -2.82
C GLY A 507 26.02 -10.86 -3.05
N LEU A 508 26.84 -10.24 -3.91
CA LEU A 508 28.22 -10.64 -4.14
C LEU A 508 29.05 -10.56 -2.85
N PHE A 509 28.94 -9.45 -2.12
CA PHE A 509 29.61 -9.27 -0.84
C PHE A 509 29.24 -10.38 0.15
N LEU A 510 27.94 -10.66 0.35
CA LEU A 510 27.50 -11.66 1.32
C LEU A 510 28.02 -13.07 0.99
N PHE A 511 27.87 -13.48 -0.27
CA PHE A 511 28.31 -14.80 -0.71
C PHE A 511 29.83 -14.94 -0.59
N TYR A 512 30.59 -14.05 -1.24
CA TYR A 512 32.04 -14.16 -1.28
C TYR A 512 32.70 -13.86 0.07
N ALA A 513 32.14 -12.99 0.93
CA ALA A 513 32.67 -12.77 2.28
C ALA A 513 32.59 -14.03 3.13
N SER A 514 31.46 -14.75 3.07
CA SER A 514 31.25 -15.98 3.83
C SER A 514 32.27 -17.06 3.39
N PHE A 515 32.37 -17.27 2.08
CA PHE A 515 33.35 -18.19 1.50
C PHE A 515 34.80 -17.78 1.76
N TYR A 516 35.13 -16.50 1.66
CA TYR A 516 36.49 -16.02 1.90
C TYR A 516 36.90 -16.24 3.35
N ILE A 517 36.03 -15.94 4.32
CA ILE A 517 36.34 -16.10 5.74
C ILE A 517 36.50 -17.60 6.10
N GLU A 518 35.64 -18.47 5.59
CA GLU A 518 35.69 -19.90 5.94
C GLU A 518 36.72 -20.69 5.12
N SER A 519 36.79 -20.48 3.81
CA SER A 519 37.64 -21.27 2.92
C SER A 519 39.06 -20.71 2.73
N VAL A 520 39.26 -19.39 2.82
CA VAL A 520 40.59 -18.76 2.65
C VAL A 520 41.23 -18.40 4.00
N LEU A 521 40.47 -17.79 4.90
CA LEU A 521 40.97 -17.44 6.24
C LEU A 521 40.89 -18.61 7.24
N HIS A 522 40.28 -19.73 6.84
CA HIS A 522 40.13 -20.95 7.64
C HIS A 522 39.50 -20.70 9.02
N ILE A 523 38.55 -19.76 9.08
CA ILE A 523 37.81 -19.42 10.28
C ILE A 523 36.61 -20.36 10.41
N GLY A 524 36.39 -20.90 11.61
CA GLY A 524 35.25 -21.79 11.86
C GLY A 524 33.90 -21.05 11.80
N PRO A 525 32.80 -21.72 11.41
CA PRO A 525 31.51 -21.08 11.14
C PRO A 525 30.96 -20.21 12.29
N LEU A 526 31.07 -20.64 13.56
CA LEU A 526 30.60 -19.83 14.71
C LEU A 526 31.40 -18.54 14.87
N LEU A 527 32.70 -18.56 14.60
CA LEU A 527 33.53 -17.36 14.62
C LEU A 527 33.24 -16.46 13.41
N THR A 528 32.95 -17.05 12.24
CA THR A 528 32.44 -16.32 11.07
C THR A 528 31.14 -15.60 11.42
N ALA A 529 30.17 -16.26 12.05
CA ALA A 529 28.95 -15.60 12.53
C ALA A 529 29.23 -14.45 13.50
N ALA A 530 30.21 -14.61 14.40
CA ALA A 530 30.64 -13.54 15.28
C ALA A 530 31.26 -12.36 14.51
N TRP A 531 31.98 -12.62 13.42
CA TRP A 531 32.54 -11.57 12.56
C TRP A 531 31.48 -10.79 11.77
N PHE A 532 30.29 -11.36 11.56
CA PHE A 532 29.14 -10.70 10.95
C PHE A 532 28.27 -9.92 11.97
N ILE A 533 28.56 -10.00 13.28
CA ILE A 533 27.83 -9.21 14.31
C ILE A 533 27.80 -7.70 13.99
N PRO A 534 28.89 -7.04 13.53
CA PRO A 534 28.84 -5.61 13.23
C PRO A 534 27.83 -5.26 12.13
N LEU A 535 27.64 -6.16 11.15
CA LEU A 535 26.64 -6.00 10.09
C LEU A 535 25.23 -5.98 10.69
N ALA A 536 24.95 -6.95 11.58
CA ALA A 536 23.66 -7.05 12.27
C ALA A 536 23.41 -5.89 13.23
N ALA A 537 24.38 -5.60 14.11
CA ALA A 537 24.29 -4.53 15.09
C ALA A 537 24.13 -3.16 14.41
N GLY A 538 24.89 -2.92 13.34
CA GLY A 538 24.72 -1.74 12.51
C GLY A 538 23.30 -1.60 11.98
N GLY A 539 22.70 -2.70 11.51
CA GLY A 539 21.36 -2.67 10.92
C GLY A 539 20.27 -2.44 11.96
N PHE A 540 20.42 -3.00 13.17
CA PHE A 540 19.56 -2.65 14.30
C PHE A 540 19.66 -1.18 14.68
N ILE A 541 20.88 -0.65 14.76
CA ILE A 541 21.11 0.75 15.10
C ILE A 541 20.48 1.64 14.02
N LEU A 542 20.69 1.35 12.73
CA LEU A 542 20.11 2.14 11.64
C LEU A 542 18.58 1.98 11.56
N ALA A 543 18.01 0.83 11.89
CA ALA A 543 16.56 0.66 11.94
C ALA A 543 15.92 1.52 13.06
N ILE A 544 16.57 1.64 14.21
CA ILE A 544 16.08 2.42 15.36
C ILE A 544 16.35 3.91 15.17
N VAL A 545 17.59 4.26 14.87
CA VAL A 545 18.08 5.65 14.80
C VAL A 545 17.74 6.29 13.45
N GLY A 546 17.60 5.48 12.39
CA GLY A 546 17.37 5.97 11.04
C GLY A 546 16.12 6.84 10.91
N GLY A 547 15.03 6.50 11.60
CA GLY A 547 13.82 7.33 11.63
C GLY A 547 14.05 8.75 12.19
N PHE A 548 14.99 8.90 13.13
CA PHE A 548 15.29 10.18 13.78
C PHE A 548 16.38 10.99 13.07
N VAL A 549 17.23 10.36 12.26
CA VAL A 549 18.43 11.02 11.71
C VAL A 549 18.36 11.15 10.19
N LEU A 550 17.78 10.18 9.48
CA LEU A 550 17.78 10.16 8.02
C LEU A 550 16.92 11.28 7.42
N HIS A 551 15.91 11.79 8.13
CA HIS A 551 15.09 12.91 7.63
C HIS A 551 15.84 14.26 7.62
N ILE A 552 16.93 14.38 8.38
CA ILE A 552 17.74 15.60 8.51
C ILE A 552 18.64 15.80 7.28
N LEU A 553 19.06 14.71 6.65
CA LEU A 553 19.96 14.73 5.49
C LEU A 553 19.17 14.73 4.18
N SER A 554 19.73 15.34 3.13
CA SER A 554 19.12 15.26 1.80
C SER A 554 19.13 13.81 1.29
N GLY A 555 18.05 13.37 0.65
CA GLY A 555 17.95 11.99 0.12
C GLY A 555 19.08 11.65 -0.85
N ARG A 556 19.54 12.63 -1.65
CA ARG A 556 20.72 12.48 -2.52
C ARG A 556 22.00 12.16 -1.74
N LEU A 557 22.28 12.88 -0.66
CA LEU A 557 23.47 12.64 0.16
C LEU A 557 23.43 11.25 0.79
N LEU A 558 22.26 10.82 1.26
CA LEU A 558 22.08 9.48 1.82
C LEU A 558 22.32 8.38 0.79
N LEU A 559 21.83 8.52 -0.44
CA LEU A 559 22.15 7.57 -1.51
C LEU A 559 23.65 7.54 -1.85
N ILE A 560 24.35 8.68 -1.81
CA ILE A 560 25.80 8.74 -2.01
C ILE A 560 26.52 7.99 -0.88
N ILE A 561 26.13 8.21 0.38
CA ILE A 561 26.68 7.50 1.54
C ILE A 561 26.44 5.99 1.40
N SER A 562 25.25 5.60 0.96
CA SER A 562 24.92 4.19 0.67
C SER A 562 25.82 3.60 -0.42
N GLY A 563 25.99 4.29 -1.56
CA GLY A 563 26.87 3.84 -2.63
C GLY A 563 28.33 3.71 -2.19
N LEU A 564 28.83 4.64 -1.38
CA LEU A 564 30.16 4.54 -0.76
C LEU A 564 30.27 3.39 0.24
N GLY A 565 29.19 3.07 0.96
CA GLY A 565 29.10 1.90 1.84
C GLY A 565 29.27 0.58 1.07
N PHE A 566 28.52 0.39 -0.02
CA PHE A 566 28.65 -0.79 -0.89
C PHE A 566 30.04 -0.90 -1.53
N LEU A 567 30.61 0.23 -1.96
CA LEU A 567 31.95 0.26 -2.54
C LEU A 567 33.01 -0.09 -1.51
N GLY A 568 32.94 0.52 -0.32
CA GLY A 568 33.91 0.30 0.74
C GLY A 568 33.88 -1.13 1.27
N SER A 569 32.69 -1.75 1.41
CA SER A 569 32.59 -3.13 1.89
C SER A 569 33.23 -4.13 0.93
N THR A 570 33.00 -3.98 -0.38
CA THR A 570 33.57 -4.86 -1.41
C THR A 570 35.07 -4.62 -1.61
N VAL A 571 35.52 -3.36 -1.66
CA VAL A 571 36.93 -3.01 -1.84
C VAL A 571 37.78 -3.46 -0.64
N LEU A 572 37.30 -3.29 0.59
CA LEU A 572 38.05 -3.74 1.78
C LEU A 572 38.30 -5.25 1.75
N PHE A 573 37.32 -6.06 1.33
CA PHE A 573 37.53 -7.50 1.16
C PHE A 573 38.47 -7.84 -0.01
N ALA A 574 38.34 -7.12 -1.14
CA ALA A 574 39.23 -7.30 -2.29
C ALA A 574 40.70 -7.01 -1.95
N LEU A 575 40.95 -6.06 -1.05
CA LEU A 575 42.28 -5.59 -0.65
C LEU A 575 42.88 -6.30 0.57
N ILE A 576 42.21 -7.33 1.12
CA ILE A 576 42.78 -8.12 2.21
C ILE A 576 44.16 -8.63 1.75
N PRO A 577 45.24 -8.44 2.52
CA PRO A 577 46.59 -8.84 2.12
C PRO A 577 46.82 -10.34 2.30
N ASP A 578 47.74 -10.90 1.49
CA ASP A 578 48.13 -12.32 1.55
C ASP A 578 49.10 -12.63 2.69
N SER A 579 49.82 -11.60 3.16
CA SER A 579 50.88 -11.74 4.15
C SER A 579 50.33 -12.33 5.45
N GLY A 580 51.05 -13.29 6.07
CA GLY A 580 50.73 -14.02 7.31
C GLY A 580 50.53 -13.17 8.57
N ARG A 581 49.65 -12.17 8.49
CA ARG A 581 49.19 -11.33 9.58
C ARG A 581 48.17 -12.10 10.40
N SER A 582 48.11 -11.78 11.69
CA SER A 582 47.14 -12.41 12.59
C SER A 582 45.70 -12.17 12.13
N ASN A 583 44.84 -13.17 12.28
CA ASN A 583 43.39 -13.07 12.04
C ASN A 583 42.75 -11.90 12.78
N SER A 584 43.28 -11.52 13.96
CA SER A 584 42.80 -10.36 14.70
C SER A 584 43.06 -9.05 13.95
N PHE A 585 44.24 -8.90 13.34
CA PHE A 585 44.55 -7.73 12.51
C PHE A 585 43.64 -7.66 11.28
N LEU A 586 43.47 -8.79 10.58
CA LEU A 586 42.60 -8.85 9.39
C LEU A 586 41.15 -8.49 9.73
N TYR A 587 40.66 -8.98 10.86
CA TYR A 587 39.32 -8.65 11.34
C TYR A 587 39.15 -7.15 11.57
N TRP A 588 39.99 -6.55 12.42
CA TRP A 588 39.82 -5.14 12.79
C TRP A 588 40.11 -4.15 11.65
N ALA A 589 41.05 -4.47 10.76
CA ALA A 589 41.45 -3.58 9.67
C ALA A 589 40.54 -3.68 8.44
N PHE A 590 39.98 -4.86 8.15
CA PHE A 590 39.24 -5.11 6.91
C PHE A 590 37.80 -5.59 7.16
N VAL A 591 37.62 -6.69 7.88
CA VAL A 591 36.30 -7.33 8.01
C VAL A 591 35.33 -6.45 8.81
N PHE A 592 35.73 -6.00 9.99
CA PHE A 592 34.92 -5.15 10.86
C PHE A 592 34.42 -3.87 10.15
N PRO A 593 35.29 -3.04 9.56
CA PRO A 593 34.83 -1.86 8.83
C PRO A 593 34.01 -2.22 7.58
N ALA A 594 34.34 -3.30 6.87
CA ALA A 594 33.55 -3.73 5.71
C ALA A 594 32.12 -4.13 6.09
N MET A 595 31.93 -4.79 7.24
CA MET A 595 30.60 -5.14 7.75
C MET A 595 29.78 -3.90 8.08
N ILE A 596 30.38 -2.89 8.73
CA ILE A 596 29.70 -1.61 9.01
C ILE A 596 29.30 -0.91 7.70
N LEU A 597 30.22 -0.85 6.73
CA LEU A 597 29.96 -0.20 5.45
C LEU A 597 28.91 -0.93 4.62
N ALA A 598 28.86 -2.26 4.68
CA ALA A 598 27.83 -3.06 4.01
C ALA A 598 26.44 -2.74 4.54
N THR A 599 26.28 -2.64 5.88
CA THR A 599 25.02 -2.22 6.50
C THR A 599 24.63 -0.81 6.07
N VAL A 600 25.56 0.14 6.16
CA VAL A 600 25.34 1.54 5.76
C VAL A 600 24.90 1.61 4.29
N GLY A 601 25.45 0.75 3.43
CA GLY A 601 25.01 0.58 2.06
C GLY A 601 23.55 0.16 1.97
N VAL A 602 23.23 -1.04 2.45
CA VAL A 602 21.93 -1.69 2.21
C VAL A 602 20.78 -0.99 2.92
N ASP A 603 20.94 -0.61 4.18
CA ASP A 603 19.82 -0.08 4.98
C ASP A 603 19.48 1.35 4.61
N ILE A 604 20.48 2.18 4.30
CA ILE A 604 20.22 3.56 3.85
C ILE A 604 19.57 3.53 2.47
N ALA A 605 20.05 2.71 1.52
CA ALA A 605 19.41 2.57 0.21
C ALA A 605 17.94 2.14 0.35
N PHE A 606 17.67 1.13 1.17
CA PHE A 606 16.32 0.62 1.38
C PHE A 606 15.39 1.68 2.00
N ASN A 607 15.82 2.33 3.07
CA ASN A 607 15.02 3.35 3.77
C ASN A 607 14.73 4.57 2.88
N VAL A 608 15.76 5.11 2.23
CA VAL A 608 15.60 6.29 1.37
C VAL A 608 14.68 5.99 0.19
N THR A 609 14.79 4.78 -0.37
CA THR A 609 13.92 4.36 -1.48
C THR A 609 12.47 4.21 -1.03
N ASN A 610 12.21 3.62 0.13
CA ASN A 610 10.85 3.52 0.67
C ASN A 610 10.23 4.91 0.90
N VAL A 611 11.01 5.86 1.41
CA VAL A 611 10.57 7.26 1.56
C VAL A 611 10.30 7.90 0.19
N PHE A 612 11.14 7.63 -0.81
CA PHE A 612 10.92 8.13 -2.17
C PHE A 612 9.60 7.60 -2.75
N ILE A 613 9.30 6.31 -2.59
CA ILE A 613 8.04 5.71 -3.05
C ILE A 613 6.85 6.41 -2.39
N THR A 614 6.84 6.52 -1.06
CA THR A 614 5.67 7.02 -0.33
C THR A 614 5.41 8.51 -0.55
N THR A 615 6.45 9.27 -0.92
CA THR A 615 6.33 10.72 -1.18
C THR A 615 6.12 11.06 -2.65
N SER A 616 6.67 10.27 -3.58
CA SER A 616 6.69 10.59 -5.02
C SER A 616 5.65 9.85 -5.85
N LEU A 617 5.02 8.79 -5.30
CA LEU A 617 4.01 8.01 -6.00
C LEU A 617 2.62 8.15 -5.34
N PRO A 618 1.55 8.22 -6.15
CA PRO A 618 0.17 8.11 -5.68
C PRO A 618 -0.08 6.84 -4.85
N ASN A 619 -1.00 6.89 -3.89
CA ASN A 619 -1.24 5.77 -2.95
C ASN A 619 -1.52 4.43 -3.64
N HIS A 620 -2.22 4.45 -4.79
CA HIS A 620 -2.55 3.24 -5.54
C HIS A 620 -1.34 2.57 -6.24
N LEU A 621 -0.23 3.28 -6.44
CA LEU A 621 1.00 2.76 -7.06
C LEU A 621 2.08 2.36 -6.04
N GLN A 622 1.99 2.84 -4.80
CA GLN A 622 3.02 2.63 -3.78
C GLN A 622 3.25 1.15 -3.46
N ALA A 623 2.18 0.35 -3.39
CA ALA A 623 2.28 -1.08 -3.12
C ALA A 623 3.05 -1.82 -4.22
N VAL A 624 2.76 -1.51 -5.49
CA VAL A 624 3.44 -2.11 -6.65
C VAL A 624 4.90 -1.67 -6.72
N ALA A 625 5.19 -0.39 -6.46
CA ALA A 625 6.57 0.12 -6.43
C ALA A 625 7.39 -0.48 -5.27
N GLY A 626 6.79 -0.65 -4.09
CA GLY A 626 7.42 -1.36 -2.97
C GLY A 626 7.74 -2.80 -3.32
N ALA A 627 6.79 -3.53 -3.91
CA ALA A 627 6.98 -4.89 -4.38
C ALA A 627 8.09 -4.99 -5.45
N LEU A 628 8.17 -4.03 -6.37
CA LEU A 628 9.26 -3.93 -7.35
C LEU A 628 10.61 -3.81 -6.66
N ILE A 629 10.76 -2.95 -5.65
CA ILE A 629 12.05 -2.75 -4.96
C ILE A 629 12.45 -3.98 -4.14
N THR A 630 11.51 -4.64 -3.46
CA THR A 630 11.78 -5.92 -2.81
C THR A 630 12.14 -7.00 -3.83
N SER A 631 11.49 -7.04 -4.99
CA SER A 631 11.86 -7.95 -6.07
C SER A 631 13.27 -7.65 -6.60
N LEU A 632 13.66 -6.39 -6.74
CA LEU A 632 15.02 -5.98 -7.16
C LEU A 632 16.09 -6.40 -6.15
N LEU A 633 15.79 -6.41 -4.85
CA LEU A 633 16.71 -6.91 -3.83
C LEU A 633 17.07 -8.37 -4.10
N TYR A 634 16.06 -9.25 -4.18
CA TYR A 634 16.29 -10.68 -4.44
C TYR A 634 16.83 -10.93 -5.85
N LEU A 635 16.30 -10.23 -6.87
CA LEU A 635 16.75 -10.38 -8.25
C LEU A 635 18.20 -9.94 -8.41
N GLY A 636 18.58 -8.80 -7.81
CA GLY A 636 19.93 -8.27 -7.84
C GLY A 636 20.91 -9.26 -7.23
N MET A 637 20.60 -9.81 -6.06
CA MET A 637 21.46 -10.82 -5.42
C MET A 637 21.63 -12.08 -6.28
N ALA A 638 20.57 -12.58 -6.92
CA ALA A 638 20.66 -13.78 -7.76
C ALA A 638 21.36 -13.54 -9.10
N PHE A 639 20.96 -12.48 -9.81
CA PHE A 639 21.46 -12.15 -11.15
C PHE A 639 22.94 -11.82 -11.11
N TRP A 640 23.37 -10.93 -10.21
CA TRP A 640 24.75 -10.48 -10.17
C TRP A 640 25.68 -11.54 -9.62
N LEU A 641 25.19 -12.46 -8.77
CA LEU A 641 25.96 -13.63 -8.37
C LEU A 641 26.32 -14.52 -9.57
N GLY A 642 25.38 -14.73 -10.50
CA GLY A 642 25.67 -15.41 -11.77
C GLY A 642 26.68 -14.65 -12.65
N VAL A 643 26.60 -13.33 -12.71
CA VAL A 643 27.61 -12.50 -13.40
C VAL A 643 28.99 -12.59 -12.73
N GLY A 644 29.04 -12.66 -11.39
CA GLY A 644 30.27 -12.89 -10.64
C GLY A 644 30.91 -14.23 -11.01
N GLU A 645 30.12 -15.29 -11.12
CA GLU A 645 30.60 -16.61 -11.56
C GLU A 645 31.09 -16.58 -13.01
N MET A 646 30.38 -15.89 -13.90
CA MET A 646 30.82 -15.67 -15.27
C MET A 646 32.17 -14.95 -15.33
N ALA A 647 32.38 -13.93 -14.49
CA ALA A 647 33.65 -13.21 -14.42
C ALA A 647 34.80 -14.11 -13.93
N VAL A 648 34.54 -14.97 -12.94
CA VAL A 648 35.49 -15.98 -12.46
C VAL A 648 35.82 -16.98 -13.56
N SER A 649 34.81 -17.54 -14.23
CA SER A 649 34.97 -18.49 -15.33
C SER A 649 35.79 -17.89 -16.49
N ALA A 650 35.48 -16.66 -16.91
CA ALA A 650 36.24 -15.97 -17.95
C ALA A 650 37.72 -15.76 -17.58
N GLN A 651 38.02 -15.50 -16.31
CA GLN A 651 39.42 -15.38 -15.85
C GLN A 651 40.14 -16.74 -15.83
N LYS A 652 39.44 -17.83 -15.48
CA LYS A 652 39.99 -19.20 -15.57
C LYS A 652 40.34 -19.54 -17.03
N ASP A 653 39.48 -19.16 -17.99
CA ASP A 653 39.74 -19.37 -19.42
C ASP A 653 40.95 -18.56 -19.94
N ILE A 654 41.11 -17.31 -19.47
CA ILE A 654 42.21 -16.43 -19.92
C ILE A 654 43.55 -16.81 -19.31
N LYS A 655 43.58 -17.06 -17.99
CA LYS A 655 44.83 -17.29 -17.23
C LYS A 655 45.20 -18.77 -17.09
N GLY A 656 44.31 -19.68 -17.43
CA GLY A 656 44.41 -21.11 -17.12
C GLY A 656 43.89 -21.40 -15.71
N ALA A 657 43.13 -22.47 -15.56
CA ALA A 657 42.48 -22.83 -14.29
C ALA A 657 43.48 -23.05 -13.14
N GLU A 658 44.69 -23.56 -13.44
CA GLU A 658 45.75 -23.75 -12.44
C GLU A 658 46.32 -22.46 -11.85
N ASN A 659 46.16 -21.32 -12.55
CA ASN A 659 46.73 -20.03 -12.15
C ASN A 659 45.72 -19.13 -11.39
N VAL A 660 44.50 -19.61 -11.17
CA VAL A 660 43.44 -18.86 -10.47
C VAL A 660 43.04 -19.61 -9.20
N ASP A 661 43.79 -19.35 -8.13
CA ASP A 661 43.52 -19.91 -6.81
C ASP A 661 42.16 -19.45 -6.24
N ALA A 662 41.63 -20.19 -5.26
CA ALA A 662 40.32 -19.90 -4.66
C ALA A 662 40.21 -18.45 -4.15
N ARG A 663 41.32 -17.89 -3.65
CA ARG A 663 41.41 -16.51 -3.20
C ARG A 663 41.22 -15.52 -4.35
N SER A 664 41.93 -15.70 -5.46
CA SER A 664 41.76 -14.87 -6.66
C SER A 664 40.35 -14.95 -7.21
N GLN A 665 39.70 -16.12 -7.17
CA GLN A 665 38.30 -16.27 -7.58
C GLN A 665 37.37 -15.38 -6.75
N TYR A 666 37.52 -15.39 -5.42
CA TYR A 666 36.72 -14.53 -4.54
C TYR A 666 37.06 -13.05 -4.69
N GLN A 667 38.32 -12.70 -4.93
CA GLN A 667 38.72 -11.33 -5.24
C GLN A 667 38.08 -10.82 -6.54
N ILE A 668 37.97 -11.64 -7.58
CA ILE A 668 37.24 -11.29 -8.81
C ILE A 668 35.76 -10.98 -8.48
N GLY A 669 35.15 -11.79 -7.61
CA GLY A 669 33.80 -11.54 -7.09
C GLY A 669 33.67 -10.18 -6.40
N PHE A 670 34.60 -9.85 -5.50
CA PHE A 670 34.63 -8.55 -4.81
C PHE A 670 34.90 -7.37 -5.75
N TRP A 671 35.81 -7.51 -6.72
CA TRP A 671 36.06 -6.47 -7.73
C TRP A 671 34.86 -6.26 -8.66
N THR A 672 34.14 -7.33 -8.98
CA THR A 672 32.87 -7.24 -9.71
C THR A 672 31.85 -6.45 -8.90
N GLY A 673 31.70 -6.77 -7.61
CA GLY A 673 30.87 -6.01 -6.67
C GLY A 673 31.26 -4.53 -6.58
N ALA A 674 32.56 -4.24 -6.48
CA ALA A 674 33.07 -2.86 -6.47
C ALA A 674 32.72 -2.11 -7.75
N GLY A 675 32.83 -2.76 -8.92
CA GLY A 675 32.41 -2.19 -10.20
C GLY A 675 30.91 -1.83 -10.22
N LEU A 676 30.05 -2.71 -9.69
CA LEU A 676 28.62 -2.44 -9.55
C LEU A 676 28.33 -1.30 -8.57
N ALA A 677 29.05 -1.25 -7.44
CA ALA A 677 28.93 -0.18 -6.46
C ALA A 677 29.36 1.18 -7.02
N VAL A 678 30.40 1.23 -7.85
CA VAL A 678 30.78 2.46 -8.59
C VAL A 678 29.67 2.85 -9.56
N ALA A 679 29.15 1.91 -10.34
CA ALA A 679 28.07 2.17 -11.28
C ALA A 679 26.81 2.70 -10.58
N SER A 680 26.40 2.10 -9.46
CA SER A 680 25.26 2.56 -8.68
C SER A 680 25.51 3.93 -8.05
N LEU A 681 26.70 4.18 -7.51
CA LEU A 681 27.11 5.46 -6.95
C LEU A 681 27.05 6.60 -7.98
N LEU A 682 27.56 6.36 -9.19
CA LEU A 682 27.48 7.34 -10.29
C LEU A 682 26.03 7.69 -10.63
N ILE A 683 25.12 6.72 -10.61
CA ILE A 683 23.71 6.97 -10.88
C ILE A 683 23.04 7.68 -9.70
N PHE A 684 23.33 7.28 -8.46
CA PHE A 684 22.85 7.95 -7.25
C PHE A 684 23.22 9.43 -7.21
N ILE A 685 24.41 9.81 -7.69
CA ILE A 685 24.81 11.22 -7.82
C ILE A 685 23.86 12.00 -8.74
N THR A 686 23.26 11.37 -9.75
CA THR A 686 22.32 12.02 -10.69
C THR A 686 20.88 12.10 -10.17
N VAL A 687 20.53 11.29 -9.16
CA VAL A 687 19.19 11.27 -8.57
C VAL A 687 19.07 12.42 -7.58
N ARG A 688 18.27 13.43 -7.92
CA ARG A 688 17.96 14.52 -7.01
C ARG A 688 16.67 14.20 -6.28
N MET A 689 16.81 13.71 -5.05
CA MET A 689 15.73 13.64 -4.08
C MET A 689 15.89 14.79 -3.11
N GLU A 690 14.86 15.62 -2.99
CA GLU A 690 14.79 16.64 -1.95
C GLU A 690 14.73 15.97 -0.57
N SER A 691 15.17 16.68 0.47
CA SER A 691 15.04 16.20 1.84
C SER A 691 13.57 15.86 2.09
N ALA A 692 13.33 14.74 2.77
CA ALA A 692 12.01 14.37 3.29
C ALA A 692 11.62 15.35 4.41
N LYS A 693 11.41 16.61 4.06
CA LYS A 693 10.58 17.51 4.87
C LYS A 693 9.17 16.92 4.86
N ALA A 694 8.40 17.21 5.90
CA ALA A 694 6.95 16.96 5.90
C ALA A 694 6.34 17.76 4.74
N ASP A 695 6.35 17.16 3.57
CA ASP A 695 5.90 17.71 2.32
C ASP A 695 4.66 16.92 1.93
N LEU A 696 3.73 17.57 1.23
CA LEU A 696 2.46 16.96 0.86
C LEU A 696 2.72 15.69 0.04
N THR A 697 2.00 14.61 0.35
CA THR A 697 2.00 13.38 -0.45
C THR A 697 1.65 13.69 -1.91
N ALA A 698 2.00 12.81 -2.85
CA ALA A 698 1.68 13.03 -4.26
C ALA A 698 0.19 13.32 -4.51
N ASP A 699 -0.70 12.68 -3.75
CA ASP A 699 -2.14 12.89 -3.83
C ASP A 699 -2.56 14.26 -3.25
N GLU A 700 -1.98 14.68 -2.12
CA GLU A 700 -2.22 16.02 -1.54
C GLU A 700 -1.65 17.14 -2.42
N LYS A 701 -0.51 16.91 -3.09
CA LYS A 701 0.04 17.85 -4.09
C LYS A 701 -0.89 17.98 -5.29
N ALA A 702 -1.38 16.86 -5.82
CA ALA A 702 -2.33 16.85 -6.94
C ALA A 702 -3.66 17.52 -6.57
N GLN A 703 -4.14 17.32 -5.33
CA GLN A 703 -5.33 17.99 -4.84
C GLN A 703 -5.14 19.51 -4.75
N ARG A 704 -4.01 19.96 -4.19
CA ARG A 704 -3.69 21.39 -4.09
C ARG A 704 -3.47 22.06 -5.45
N GLU A 705 -2.92 21.34 -6.43
CA GLU A 705 -2.81 21.81 -7.80
C GLU A 705 -4.17 21.95 -8.48
N ARG A 706 -5.10 21.03 -8.23
CA ARG A 706 -6.49 21.15 -8.70
C ARG A 706 -7.20 22.34 -8.06
N GLU A 707 -7.05 22.53 -6.75
CA GLU A 707 -7.61 23.68 -6.03
C GLU A 707 -7.08 25.00 -6.61
N ARG A 708 -5.77 25.11 -6.86
CA ARG A 708 -5.17 26.29 -7.52
C ARG A 708 -5.63 26.49 -8.96
N ALA A 709 -5.81 25.41 -9.73
CA ALA A 709 -6.29 25.49 -11.11
C ALA A 709 -7.75 25.97 -11.17
N VAL A 710 -8.56 25.60 -10.17
CA VAL A 710 -9.92 26.10 -10.01
C VAL A 710 -9.87 27.59 -9.64
N GLU A 711 -9.08 27.99 -8.64
CA GLU A 711 -8.90 29.39 -8.23
C GLU A 711 -8.49 30.29 -9.42
N GLN A 712 -7.53 29.86 -10.24
CA GLN A 712 -7.06 30.60 -11.43
C GLN A 712 -8.05 30.62 -12.60
N SER A 713 -9.06 29.75 -12.60
CA SER A 713 -10.13 29.76 -13.62
C SER A 713 -11.32 30.62 -13.20
N THR A 714 -11.36 31.04 -11.94
CA THR A 714 -12.39 31.92 -11.35
C THR A 714 -11.95 33.38 -11.23
N GLU A 715 -10.66 33.68 -11.43
CA GLU A 715 -10.13 35.04 -11.70
C GLU A 715 -10.15 35.35 -13.20
#